data_AF-A0A9E4WD08-F1
#
_entry.id   AF-A0A9E4WD08-F1
#
_cell.length_a   1.000
_cell.length_b   1.000
_cell.length_c   1.000
_cell.angle_alpha   90.00
_cell.angle_beta   90.00
_cell.angle_gamma   90.00
#
_symmetry.space_group_name_H-M   'P 1'
#
loop_
_entity.id
_entity.type
_entity.pdbx_description
1 polymer ?
#
loop_
_entity_poly.entity_id
_entity_poly.type
_entity_poly.pdbx_seq_one_letter_code
_entity_poly.pdbx_strand_id
1 'polypeptide(L)'
;MSTGTSRDQFPEPEQRAGGRETGPDRQRGSKRQTLQSLEDAAGELARTMGLPGPRGQTQREALILAAHRAIDAPDLSGVNLKAPEWDSHRSELEELLAAGTALSFIRTEFGRYLTPEAWTQDVAEVKKTLAEAGGRRTRLLSGKYRQARGVLSRMCLSSPPSQLAGQMALLNAVIDSQEYGRTIDRHLPLGISLFSQSRITGPQSWPGLETVALWRRKIGDEIDGGSVPAGLLDYLERDHSTALLLPLVQSMEELSTAHQSHSHSVGAKLEAARRDLLDLGMRNPLLNYRLLRSRGAGLQGHKPQEIIHALAEEERAAVLVPEPGSADSTADGRRHLQLTTVHPAAELDRRLLSTYRLANSFIQEQGVNTLFLALGMLQWLDNGGNTEPRLAPLVLLPVTLERTNPRGQFQLRHTGDDPESNVSLREKLRLEFGIALPELPEAEGLDTGAYFDSVAAAVHGLDGWTVDRDRVALGFFSFSKFLMYRDLDVENWPDDTSPAEHPIIGALLEDGFDEPAPLIGGDDHLDSFLAAGDSYHVVDADGSQTLTLLDVNQGINLVVQGPPGTGKSQTITNMIAEAIGHGRTVLFVSEKMAALEVVKRRLDNVGLGDACLELHSHKTAKKTVLDELARTLELGRPRTGAVTEDVAELTRLRERLNGYCEAINRTIGESGVTPFQAAGELLASAAAASPETPVSDIGQWPQSEYRRKRGLVEELQARVSAMGPPRDHPFWGSKLKESLPAALDSLKANLEAYKAAQENLTDRTGILVQTMWFSDPADLAETERLVAAALRAMEAPDLGSVEVKSQLWTQRPDVVRSLVESGSAMAELKAEYGTVLKPEAWEEDLSADRLVLETDGVKPWRLLISEYRRTKDRLAALQTPGGKTGAKNLLAMVAAVQSHQRCDAVFEEHNALGLELFGEDWNGKDSDWPRLTAVTHWLLRLHGDVSGGGMP
;
A
#
# COMPACT_ATOMS: atom_id res chain seq x y z
N MET A 1 -14.31 -27.49 -37.66
CA MET A 1 -14.79 -27.42 -36.26
C MET A 1 -13.67 -26.86 -35.42
N SER A 2 -14.01 -25.85 -34.62
CA SER A 2 -13.24 -24.62 -34.45
C SER A 2 -12.27 -24.63 -33.28
N THR A 3 -11.15 -23.98 -33.55
CA THR A 3 -10.19 -23.28 -32.66
C THR A 3 -10.86 -22.32 -31.69
N GLY A 4 -10.23 -22.10 -30.52
CA GLY A 4 -10.58 -21.05 -29.56
C GLY A 4 -9.33 -20.52 -28.86
N THR A 5 -8.81 -19.43 -29.39
CA THR A 5 -7.65 -18.62 -28.97
C THR A 5 -7.81 -17.95 -27.60
N SER A 6 -6.74 -18.00 -26.80
CA SER A 6 -6.47 -17.11 -25.68
C SER A 6 -6.32 -15.66 -26.15
N ARG A 7 -6.94 -14.73 -25.41
CA ARG A 7 -6.60 -13.31 -25.41
C ARG A 7 -6.58 -12.84 -23.96
N ASP A 8 -5.37 -12.46 -23.54
CA ASP A 8 -5.12 -11.65 -22.34
C ASP A 8 -5.83 -10.30 -22.46
N GLN A 9 -6.60 -9.94 -21.44
CA GLN A 9 -7.06 -8.58 -21.19
C GLN A 9 -6.46 -8.13 -19.86
N PHE A 10 -5.57 -7.14 -19.93
CA PHE A 10 -5.19 -6.32 -18.78
C PHE A 10 -6.41 -5.48 -18.34
N PRO A 11 -6.65 -5.25 -17.04
CA PRO A 11 -7.71 -4.35 -16.60
C PRO A 11 -7.27 -2.89 -16.77
N GLU A 12 -8.13 -2.05 -17.34
CA GLU A 12 -8.01 -0.60 -17.31
C GLU A 12 -8.21 -0.05 -15.88
N PRO A 13 -7.59 1.10 -15.53
CA PRO A 13 -7.71 1.70 -14.21
C PRO A 13 -9.08 2.37 -14.04
N GLU A 14 -9.83 1.97 -13.01
CA GLU A 14 -11.09 2.61 -12.63
C GLU A 14 -10.88 4.09 -12.30
N GLN A 15 -11.50 4.95 -13.09
CA GLN A 15 -11.69 6.36 -12.78
C GLN A 15 -12.57 6.49 -11.54
N ARG A 16 -12.00 7.04 -10.45
CA ARG A 16 -12.74 7.45 -9.26
C ARG A 16 -13.83 8.46 -9.63
N ALA A 17 -15.06 7.97 -9.77
CA ALA A 17 -16.25 8.80 -9.77
C ALA A 17 -16.61 9.14 -8.32
N GLY A 18 -16.52 10.42 -7.97
CA GLY A 18 -17.03 10.96 -6.72
C GLY A 18 -18.55 10.79 -6.64
N GLY A 19 -18.99 9.68 -6.05
CA GLY A 19 -20.37 9.47 -5.64
C GLY A 19 -20.60 10.08 -4.26
N ARG A 20 -21.55 11.02 -4.15
CA ARG A 20 -22.12 11.42 -2.86
C ARG A 20 -22.82 10.20 -2.26
N GLU A 21 -22.27 9.66 -1.19
CA GLU A 21 -22.90 8.62 -0.37
C GLU A 21 -24.16 9.19 0.31
N THR A 22 -25.32 8.64 -0.05
CA THR A 22 -26.60 8.91 0.61
C THR A 22 -27.23 7.58 1.02
N GLY A 23 -27.31 7.30 2.33
CA GLY A 23 -27.92 6.11 2.94
C GLY A 23 -26.91 5.15 3.62
N PRO A 24 -27.38 4.05 4.25
CA PRO A 24 -27.33 3.69 5.68
C PRO A 24 -25.97 3.68 6.42
N ASP A 25 -24.85 3.95 5.75
CA ASP A 25 -23.51 3.91 6.37
C ASP A 25 -23.27 5.05 7.38
N ARG A 26 -23.92 6.22 7.19
CA ARG A 26 -23.89 7.30 8.20
C ARG A 26 -24.48 6.93 9.56
N GLN A 27 -25.38 5.94 9.63
CA GLN A 27 -25.95 5.51 10.91
C GLN A 27 -25.03 4.57 11.70
N ARG A 28 -24.04 3.93 11.06
CA ARG A 28 -23.13 2.97 11.69
C ARG A 28 -21.97 3.67 12.40
N GLY A 29 -21.31 4.63 11.74
CA GLY A 29 -20.28 5.48 12.36
C GLY A 29 -20.78 6.34 13.53
N SER A 30 -22.10 6.63 13.57
CA SER A 30 -22.73 7.44 14.61
C SER A 30 -22.74 6.82 16.00
N LYS A 31 -22.64 5.48 16.15
CA LYS A 31 -22.81 4.80 17.45
C LYS A 31 -21.52 4.66 18.26
N ARG A 32 -20.38 4.42 17.60
CA ARG A 32 -19.06 4.41 18.24
C ARG A 32 -18.68 5.80 18.76
N GLN A 33 -19.07 6.84 18.02
CA GLN A 33 -18.95 8.22 18.48
C GLN A 33 -19.78 8.48 19.74
N THR A 34 -20.85 7.72 20.00
CA THR A 34 -21.71 7.89 21.18
C THR A 34 -21.00 7.56 22.50
N LEU A 35 -20.18 6.49 22.57
CA LEU A 35 -19.47 6.15 23.81
C LEU A 35 -18.35 7.17 24.11
N GLN A 36 -17.54 7.51 23.10
CA GLN A 36 -16.52 8.55 23.27
C GLN A 36 -17.16 9.90 23.65
N SER A 37 -18.25 10.28 22.96
CA SER A 37 -18.99 11.51 23.29
C SER A 37 -19.60 11.45 24.69
N LEU A 38 -20.05 10.28 25.14
CA LEU A 38 -20.56 10.07 26.50
C LEU A 38 -19.44 10.22 27.54
N GLU A 39 -18.26 9.64 27.31
CA GLU A 39 -17.09 9.80 28.18
C GLU A 39 -16.61 11.25 28.23
N ASP A 40 -16.57 11.93 27.08
CA ASP A 40 -16.18 13.33 26.98
C ASP A 40 -17.17 14.24 27.73
N ALA A 41 -18.48 14.01 27.53
CA ALA A 41 -19.55 14.74 28.21
C ALA A 41 -19.53 14.49 29.73
N ALA A 42 -19.35 13.22 30.14
CA ALA A 42 -19.25 12.85 31.53
C ALA A 42 -17.99 13.43 32.20
N GLY A 43 -16.86 13.45 31.49
CA GLY A 43 -15.63 14.10 31.92
C GLY A 43 -15.78 15.61 32.08
N GLU A 44 -16.49 16.27 31.16
CA GLU A 44 -16.77 17.70 31.25
C GLU A 44 -17.71 18.04 32.41
N LEU A 45 -18.76 17.25 32.62
CA LEU A 45 -19.65 17.41 33.78
C LEU A 45 -18.88 17.20 35.09
N ALA A 46 -18.07 16.15 35.19
CA ALA A 46 -17.24 15.88 36.36
C ALA A 46 -16.25 17.03 36.65
N ARG A 47 -15.55 17.55 35.62
CA ARG A 47 -14.66 18.71 35.74
C ARG A 47 -15.41 19.96 36.22
N THR A 48 -16.58 20.23 35.64
CA THR A 48 -17.44 21.36 36.02
C THR A 48 -17.83 21.27 37.49
N MET A 49 -18.11 20.06 37.98
CA MET A 49 -18.47 19.81 39.38
C MET A 49 -17.26 19.64 40.31
N GLY A 50 -16.02 19.59 39.79
CA GLY A 50 -14.83 19.28 40.57
C GLY A 50 -14.81 17.85 41.15
N LEU A 51 -15.52 16.92 40.50
CA LEU A 51 -15.64 15.51 40.87
C LEU A 51 -14.66 14.65 40.05
N PRO A 52 -14.31 13.44 40.54
CA PRO A 52 -13.55 12.49 39.73
C PRO A 52 -14.35 12.09 38.49
N GLY A 53 -13.65 11.88 37.36
CA GLY A 53 -14.28 11.39 36.13
C GLY A 53 -14.89 10.00 36.35
N PRO A 54 -16.12 9.75 35.90
CA PRO A 54 -16.82 8.50 36.17
C PRO A 54 -16.24 7.36 35.33
N ARG A 55 -16.14 6.18 35.95
CA ARG A 55 -15.77 4.91 35.32
C ARG A 55 -16.95 3.93 35.41
N GLY A 56 -17.37 3.39 34.28
CA GLY A 56 -18.54 2.50 34.20
C GLY A 56 -19.87 3.25 34.33
N GLN A 57 -20.96 2.49 34.18
CA GLN A 57 -22.31 3.02 34.15
C GLN A 57 -22.74 3.60 35.51
N THR A 58 -22.45 2.90 36.60
CA THR A 58 -22.87 3.25 37.96
C THR A 58 -22.34 4.63 38.37
N GLN A 59 -21.08 4.94 38.06
CA GLN A 59 -20.50 6.24 38.40
C GLN A 59 -21.05 7.36 37.50
N ARG A 60 -21.38 7.07 36.23
CA ARG A 60 -22.04 8.03 35.34
C ARG A 60 -23.44 8.38 35.85
N GLU A 61 -24.20 7.39 36.30
CA GLU A 61 -25.52 7.61 36.91
C GLU A 61 -25.42 8.40 38.23
N ALA A 62 -24.44 8.07 39.08
CA ALA A 62 -24.17 8.82 40.31
C ALA A 62 -23.80 10.30 40.02
N LEU A 63 -23.04 10.55 38.95
CA LEU A 63 -22.68 11.90 38.52
C LEU A 63 -23.90 12.69 38.01
N ILE A 64 -24.75 12.07 37.18
CA ILE A 64 -26.02 12.68 36.72
C ILE A 64 -26.90 13.01 37.92
N LEU A 65 -27.04 12.08 38.87
CA LEU A 65 -27.83 12.27 40.07
C LEU A 65 -27.30 13.43 40.92
N ALA A 66 -25.97 13.49 41.12
CA ALA A 66 -25.32 14.58 41.85
C ALA A 66 -25.58 15.94 41.19
N ALA A 67 -25.52 16.01 39.86
CA ALA A 67 -25.79 17.23 39.11
C ALA A 67 -27.25 17.69 39.26
N HIS A 68 -28.22 16.78 39.19
CA HIS A 68 -29.63 17.09 39.50
C HIS A 68 -29.80 17.59 40.93
N ARG A 69 -29.12 16.97 41.90
CA ARG A 69 -29.15 17.44 43.29
C ARG A 69 -28.61 18.85 43.46
N ALA A 70 -27.60 19.23 42.67
CA ALA A 70 -27.09 20.60 42.65
C ALA A 70 -28.06 21.58 41.96
N ILE A 71 -28.74 21.16 40.89
CA ILE A 71 -29.74 21.97 40.20
C ILE A 71 -30.97 22.22 41.10
N ASP A 72 -31.41 21.20 41.84
CA ASP A 72 -32.54 21.25 42.77
C ASP A 72 -32.19 21.86 44.14
N ALA A 73 -30.96 22.34 44.33
CA ALA A 73 -30.53 22.88 45.61
C ALA A 73 -31.34 24.13 46.00
N PRO A 74 -31.87 24.21 47.24
CA PRO A 74 -32.48 25.44 47.74
C PRO A 74 -31.42 26.55 47.89
N ASP A 75 -31.80 27.76 48.28
CA ASP A 75 -30.82 28.82 48.54
C ASP A 75 -29.90 28.47 49.74
N LEU A 76 -28.67 28.07 49.43
CA LEU A 76 -27.66 27.59 50.40
C LEU A 76 -26.75 28.69 50.94
N SER A 77 -26.94 29.96 50.56
CA SER A 77 -25.96 31.00 50.91
C SER A 77 -25.87 31.21 52.43
N GLY A 78 -24.69 31.04 53.02
CA GLY A 78 -24.49 31.12 54.48
C GLY A 78 -24.85 29.85 55.26
N VAL A 79 -25.10 28.73 54.58
CA VAL A 79 -25.29 27.41 55.20
C VAL A 79 -23.94 26.66 55.25
N ASN A 80 -23.62 26.07 56.40
CA ASN A 80 -22.42 25.24 56.55
C ASN A 80 -22.74 23.78 56.23
N LEU A 81 -22.57 23.38 54.97
CA LEU A 81 -23.02 22.06 54.46
C LEU A 81 -22.23 20.88 55.04
N LYS A 82 -20.95 21.08 55.36
CA LYS A 82 -20.02 20.04 55.86
C LYS A 82 -19.96 19.90 57.38
N ALA A 83 -20.79 20.66 58.10
CA ALA A 83 -20.83 20.63 59.55
C ALA A 83 -21.16 19.21 60.07
N PRO A 84 -20.32 18.56 60.90
CA PRO A 84 -20.62 17.24 61.45
C PRO A 84 -21.87 17.23 62.35
N GLU A 85 -22.32 18.41 62.78
CA GLU A 85 -23.50 18.63 63.60
C GLU A 85 -24.80 18.20 62.92
N TRP A 86 -24.85 18.22 61.59
CA TRP A 86 -26.03 17.74 60.86
C TRP A 86 -26.36 16.26 61.15
N ASP A 87 -25.33 15.45 61.40
CA ASP A 87 -25.47 14.01 61.63
C ASP A 87 -25.43 13.69 63.12
N SER A 88 -24.51 14.34 63.86
CA SER A 88 -24.32 14.10 65.29
C SER A 88 -25.40 14.69 66.19
N HIS A 89 -26.12 15.73 65.75
CA HIS A 89 -27.13 16.46 66.53
C HIS A 89 -28.51 16.50 65.82
N ARG A 90 -28.83 15.44 65.07
CA ARG A 90 -30.04 15.35 64.22
C ARG A 90 -31.34 15.60 64.99
N SER A 91 -31.49 14.99 66.17
CA SER A 91 -32.71 15.13 66.99
C SER A 91 -32.90 16.57 67.48
N GLU A 92 -31.81 17.24 67.88
CA GLU A 92 -31.85 18.60 68.41
C GLU A 92 -32.12 19.62 67.29
N LEU A 93 -31.61 19.36 66.08
CA LEU A 93 -31.94 20.14 64.90
C LEU A 93 -33.41 19.97 64.48
N GLU A 94 -33.95 18.75 64.49
CA GLU A 94 -35.36 18.49 64.18
C GLU A 94 -36.28 19.19 65.21
N GLU A 95 -35.93 19.15 66.49
CA GLU A 95 -36.64 19.90 67.55
C GLU A 95 -36.58 21.42 67.34
N LEU A 96 -35.41 21.95 66.99
CA LEU A 96 -35.20 23.37 66.69
C LEU A 96 -36.07 23.83 65.52
N LEU A 97 -36.04 23.10 64.40
CA LEU A 97 -36.78 23.44 63.18
C LEU A 97 -38.29 23.31 63.41
N ALA A 98 -38.74 22.25 64.08
CA ALA A 98 -40.15 22.06 64.42
C ALA A 98 -40.67 23.19 65.32
N ALA A 99 -39.90 23.57 66.36
CA ALA A 99 -40.24 24.70 67.22
C ALA A 99 -40.24 26.03 66.45
N GLY A 100 -39.27 26.23 65.57
CA GLY A 100 -39.16 27.38 64.67
C GLY A 100 -40.36 27.53 63.75
N THR A 101 -40.71 26.48 63.02
CA THR A 101 -41.85 26.45 62.08
C THR A 101 -43.17 26.59 62.83
N ALA A 102 -43.35 25.93 63.98
CA ALA A 102 -44.54 26.09 64.82
C ALA A 102 -44.66 27.53 65.36
N LEU A 103 -43.55 28.14 65.78
CA LEU A 103 -43.52 29.54 66.19
C LEU A 103 -43.88 30.48 65.03
N SER A 104 -43.35 30.21 63.83
CA SER A 104 -43.70 30.94 62.60
C SER A 104 -45.20 30.92 62.33
N PHE A 105 -45.79 29.73 62.40
CA PHE A 105 -47.21 29.53 62.21
C PHE A 105 -48.03 30.29 63.26
N ILE A 106 -47.71 30.13 64.55
CA ILE A 106 -48.41 30.81 65.65
C ILE A 106 -48.32 32.33 65.51
N ARG A 107 -47.13 32.87 65.21
CA ARG A 107 -46.92 34.31 65.05
C ARG A 107 -47.67 34.87 63.85
N THR A 108 -47.79 34.09 62.78
CA THR A 108 -48.55 34.47 61.58
C THR A 108 -50.07 34.42 61.84
N GLU A 109 -50.56 33.34 62.44
CA GLU A 109 -51.99 33.11 62.66
C GLU A 109 -52.59 34.04 63.74
N PHE A 110 -51.87 34.20 64.85
CA PHE A 110 -52.35 34.92 66.04
C PHE A 110 -51.76 36.32 66.20
N GLY A 111 -50.70 36.68 65.46
CA GLY A 111 -50.07 38.01 65.49
C GLY A 111 -51.01 39.16 65.17
N ARG A 112 -52.03 38.93 64.33
CA ARG A 112 -53.08 39.91 64.04
C ARG A 112 -54.02 40.21 65.21
N TYR A 113 -54.05 39.38 66.23
CA TYR A 113 -54.93 39.53 67.39
C TYR A 113 -54.20 40.04 68.64
N LEU A 114 -52.88 39.89 68.69
CA LEU A 114 -52.06 40.14 69.87
C LEU A 114 -51.10 41.31 69.65
N THR A 115 -50.95 42.15 70.67
CA THR A 115 -49.96 43.23 70.71
C THR A 115 -48.54 42.66 70.73
N PRO A 116 -47.52 43.39 70.26
CA PRO A 116 -46.12 42.94 70.34
C PRO A 116 -45.70 42.56 71.76
N GLU A 117 -46.15 43.31 72.76
CA GLU A 117 -45.81 43.11 74.17
C GLU A 117 -46.46 41.85 74.76
N ALA A 118 -47.62 41.43 74.24
CA ALA A 118 -48.37 40.26 74.71
C ALA A 118 -47.52 38.98 74.71
N TRP A 119 -46.66 38.83 73.72
CA TRP A 119 -45.85 37.63 73.53
C TRP A 119 -44.80 37.39 74.63
N THR A 120 -44.47 38.43 75.40
CA THR A 120 -43.46 38.37 76.49
C THR A 120 -44.08 38.31 77.89
N GLN A 121 -45.41 38.38 78.00
CA GLN A 121 -46.08 38.37 79.30
C GLN A 121 -46.23 36.94 79.84
N ASP A 122 -45.93 36.74 81.12
CA ASP A 122 -46.31 35.50 81.80
C ASP A 122 -47.83 35.48 82.01
N VAL A 123 -48.48 34.62 81.21
CA VAL A 123 -49.93 34.46 81.24
C VAL A 123 -50.37 33.13 81.83
N ALA A 124 -49.48 32.36 82.46
CA ALA A 124 -49.84 31.08 83.06
C ALA A 124 -50.87 31.26 84.18
N GLU A 125 -50.65 32.23 85.07
CA GLU A 125 -51.60 32.54 86.16
C GLU A 125 -52.88 33.20 85.63
N VAL A 126 -52.80 33.94 84.52
CA VAL A 126 -53.95 34.52 83.82
C VAL A 126 -54.81 33.41 83.21
N LYS A 127 -54.20 32.45 82.51
CA LYS A 127 -54.85 31.26 81.95
C LYS A 127 -55.49 30.43 83.04
N LYS A 128 -54.76 30.14 84.13
CA LYS A 128 -55.27 29.39 85.28
C LYS A 128 -56.47 30.09 85.93
N THR A 129 -56.36 31.38 86.21
CA THR A 129 -57.47 32.17 86.79
C THR A 129 -58.69 32.23 85.87
N LEU A 130 -58.50 32.35 84.56
CA LEU A 130 -59.60 32.37 83.59
C LEU A 130 -60.24 30.99 83.40
N ALA A 131 -59.46 29.90 83.49
CA ALA A 131 -59.94 28.51 83.41
C ALA A 131 -60.66 28.07 84.68
N GLU A 132 -60.12 28.37 85.86
CA GLU A 132 -60.70 28.02 87.18
C GLU A 132 -61.99 28.80 87.50
N ALA A 133 -62.18 29.99 86.89
CA ALA A 133 -63.40 30.78 87.02
C ALA A 133 -64.60 30.21 86.22
N GLY A 134 -64.74 28.88 86.19
CA GLY A 134 -65.65 28.08 85.35
C GLY A 134 -67.15 28.34 85.52
N GLY A 135 -67.59 29.22 86.43
CA GLY A 135 -69.01 29.58 86.61
C GLY A 135 -69.28 31.08 86.48
N ARG A 136 -70.28 31.49 85.68
CA ARG A 136 -70.66 32.91 85.42
C ARG A 136 -70.81 33.76 86.70
N ARG A 137 -71.29 33.18 87.81
CA ARG A 137 -71.47 33.88 89.08
C ARG A 137 -70.15 34.17 89.82
N THR A 138 -69.15 33.28 89.71
CA THR A 138 -67.83 33.46 90.34
C THR A 138 -66.95 34.51 89.65
N ARG A 139 -67.20 34.79 88.36
CA ARG A 139 -66.47 35.78 87.53
C ARG A 139 -66.73 37.24 87.93
N LEU A 140 -67.96 37.55 88.36
CA LEU A 140 -68.37 38.92 88.67
C LEU A 140 -67.83 39.42 90.02
N LEU A 141 -67.60 38.51 90.97
CA LEU A 141 -67.16 38.85 92.33
C LEU A 141 -65.66 38.68 92.56
N SER A 142 -64.96 37.93 91.69
CA SER A 142 -63.51 37.71 91.81
C SER A 142 -62.72 38.92 91.29
N GLY A 143 -62.07 39.64 92.21
CA GLY A 143 -61.09 40.69 91.85
C GLY A 143 -59.95 40.14 90.99
N LYS A 144 -59.49 38.92 91.26
CA LYS A 144 -58.46 38.22 90.48
C LYS A 144 -58.90 37.94 89.04
N TYR A 145 -60.16 37.56 88.81
CA TYR A 145 -60.70 37.36 87.45
C TYR A 145 -60.79 38.66 86.64
N ARG A 146 -61.26 39.76 87.25
CA ARG A 146 -61.28 41.08 86.58
C ARG A 146 -59.87 41.56 86.24
N GLN A 147 -58.90 41.33 87.11
CA GLN A 147 -57.50 41.61 86.86
C GLN A 147 -56.95 40.76 85.70
N ALA A 148 -57.17 39.44 85.70
CA ALA A 148 -56.76 38.53 84.63
C ALA A 148 -57.38 38.88 83.26
N ARG A 149 -58.67 39.23 83.23
CA ARG A 149 -59.37 39.69 82.01
C ARG A 149 -58.86 41.06 81.55
N GLY A 150 -58.49 41.94 82.47
CA GLY A 150 -57.86 43.22 82.18
C GLY A 150 -56.46 43.06 81.59
N VAL A 151 -55.70 42.06 82.03
CA VAL A 151 -54.41 41.69 81.40
C VAL A 151 -54.64 41.17 79.98
N LEU A 152 -55.53 40.18 79.79
CA LEU A 152 -55.86 39.65 78.44
C LEU A 152 -56.37 40.74 77.49
N SER A 153 -57.19 41.68 77.97
CA SER A 153 -57.69 42.77 77.12
C SER A 153 -56.61 43.77 76.71
N ARG A 154 -55.55 43.96 77.52
CA ARG A 154 -54.41 44.79 77.14
C ARG A 154 -53.46 44.08 76.17
N MET A 155 -53.46 42.75 76.21
CA MET A 155 -52.67 41.93 75.29
C MET A 155 -53.25 41.89 73.88
N CYS A 156 -54.57 42.02 73.72
CA CYS A 156 -55.21 41.96 72.41
C CYS A 156 -55.19 43.33 71.71
N LEU A 157 -54.94 43.34 70.39
CA LEU A 157 -55.02 44.54 69.55
C LEU A 157 -56.46 45.07 69.43
N SER A 158 -57.44 44.19 69.64
CA SER A 158 -58.87 44.47 69.67
C SER A 158 -59.51 43.80 70.89
N SER A 159 -60.81 44.00 71.13
CA SER A 159 -61.48 43.38 72.29
C SER A 159 -61.30 41.85 72.30
N PRO A 160 -60.93 41.23 73.44
CA PRO A 160 -60.66 39.80 73.49
C PRO A 160 -61.93 38.98 73.15
N PRO A 161 -61.78 37.76 72.58
CA PRO A 161 -62.90 36.91 72.20
C PRO A 161 -63.88 36.72 73.35
N SER A 162 -65.19 36.74 73.09
CA SER A 162 -66.22 36.62 74.14
C SER A 162 -66.29 35.21 74.75
N GLN A 163 -65.93 34.20 73.96
CA GLN A 163 -65.94 32.79 74.37
C GLN A 163 -64.64 32.40 75.07
N LEU A 164 -64.75 31.57 76.11
CA LEU A 164 -63.60 31.06 76.85
C LEU A 164 -62.64 30.29 75.94
N ALA A 165 -63.15 29.51 74.99
CA ALA A 165 -62.33 28.76 74.04
C ALA A 165 -61.40 29.67 73.22
N GLY A 166 -61.92 30.78 72.68
CA GLY A 166 -61.09 31.75 71.94
C GLY A 166 -60.10 32.51 72.81
N GLN A 167 -60.46 32.79 74.07
CA GLN A 167 -59.52 33.36 75.05
C GLN A 167 -58.40 32.37 75.39
N MET A 168 -58.74 31.10 75.60
CA MET A 168 -57.78 30.02 75.84
C MET A 168 -56.88 29.81 74.63
N ALA A 169 -57.39 29.89 73.39
CA ALA A 169 -56.58 29.77 72.18
C ALA A 169 -55.52 30.88 72.08
N LEU A 170 -55.87 32.14 72.38
CA LEU A 170 -54.89 33.24 72.41
C LEU A 170 -53.86 33.08 73.53
N LEU A 171 -54.28 32.64 74.71
CA LEU A 171 -53.39 32.40 75.85
C LEU A 171 -52.47 31.20 75.60
N ASN A 172 -52.99 30.13 75.00
CA ASN A 172 -52.21 28.98 74.57
C ASN A 172 -51.22 29.39 73.49
N ALA A 173 -51.62 30.15 72.46
CA ALA A 173 -50.70 30.66 71.46
C ALA A 173 -49.53 31.47 72.06
N VAL A 174 -49.79 32.29 73.09
CA VAL A 174 -48.72 33.01 73.82
C VAL A 174 -47.83 32.04 74.61
N ILE A 175 -48.41 31.08 75.32
CA ILE A 175 -47.66 30.07 76.10
C ILE A 175 -46.81 29.19 75.17
N ASP A 176 -47.42 28.63 74.14
CA ASP A 176 -46.78 27.77 73.14
C ASP A 176 -45.70 28.59 72.41
N SER A 177 -45.95 29.86 72.05
CA SER A 177 -44.92 30.74 71.48
C SER A 177 -43.73 30.96 72.41
N GLN A 178 -43.93 31.00 73.73
CA GLN A 178 -42.84 31.14 74.70
C GLN A 178 -42.11 29.82 74.90
N GLU A 179 -42.83 28.69 74.90
CA GLU A 179 -42.25 27.36 74.98
C GLU A 179 -41.38 27.06 73.76
N TYR A 180 -41.90 27.26 72.54
CA TYR A 180 -41.11 27.16 71.31
C TYR A 180 -39.96 28.17 71.28
N GLY A 181 -40.15 29.38 71.81
CA GLY A 181 -39.08 30.37 71.98
C GLY A 181 -37.93 29.84 72.86
N ARG A 182 -38.23 29.20 74.00
CA ARG A 182 -37.21 28.57 74.86
C ARG A 182 -36.52 27.39 74.19
N THR A 183 -37.24 26.57 73.44
CA THR A 183 -36.66 25.46 72.67
C THR A 183 -35.72 25.99 71.59
N ILE A 184 -36.13 27.05 70.88
CA ILE A 184 -35.28 27.74 69.92
C ILE A 184 -34.04 28.29 70.63
N ASP A 185 -34.17 29.05 71.71
CA ASP A 185 -33.03 29.63 72.43
C ASP A 185 -32.04 28.56 72.92
N ARG A 186 -32.54 27.39 73.34
CA ARG A 186 -31.71 26.24 73.77
C ARG A 186 -30.84 25.70 72.63
N HIS A 187 -31.42 25.55 71.44
CA HIS A 187 -30.73 24.96 70.28
C HIS A 187 -30.24 26.01 69.28
N LEU A 188 -30.42 27.31 69.56
CA LEU A 188 -30.03 28.41 68.69
C LEU A 188 -28.52 28.40 68.35
N PRO A 189 -27.60 28.03 69.27
CA PRO A 189 -26.19 27.90 68.91
C PRO A 189 -25.95 26.88 67.79
N LEU A 190 -26.68 25.75 67.80
CA LEU A 190 -26.65 24.73 66.76
C LEU A 190 -27.27 25.26 65.45
N GLY A 191 -28.38 26.00 65.52
CA GLY A 191 -28.95 26.67 64.34
C GLY A 191 -27.99 27.67 63.71
N ILE A 192 -27.30 28.48 64.51
CA ILE A 192 -26.35 29.48 64.03
C ILE A 192 -25.11 28.82 63.39
N SER A 193 -24.61 27.72 63.95
CA SER A 193 -23.47 27.00 63.36
C SER A 193 -23.80 26.40 61.98
N LEU A 194 -25.06 26.01 61.76
CA LEU A 194 -25.53 25.39 60.52
C LEU A 194 -26.03 26.39 59.47
N PHE A 195 -26.79 27.42 59.84
CA PHE A 195 -27.48 28.32 58.91
C PHE A 195 -26.96 29.75 58.87
N SER A 196 -25.97 30.09 59.69
CA SER A 196 -25.52 31.45 60.02
C SER A 196 -26.57 32.30 60.75
N GLN A 197 -26.09 33.23 61.57
CA GLN A 197 -26.95 34.15 62.31
C GLN A 197 -27.80 35.04 61.39
N SER A 198 -27.30 35.38 60.19
CA SER A 198 -27.98 36.23 59.22
C SER A 198 -29.23 35.61 58.60
N ARG A 199 -29.39 34.28 58.62
CA ARG A 199 -30.60 33.63 58.10
C ARG A 199 -31.70 33.44 59.13
N ILE A 200 -31.35 33.39 60.41
CA ILE A 200 -32.33 33.17 61.49
C ILE A 200 -32.92 34.54 61.90
N THR A 201 -33.62 35.19 60.98
CA THR A 201 -34.18 36.55 61.18
C THR A 201 -35.69 36.49 61.38
N GLY A 202 -36.08 36.22 62.63
CA GLY A 202 -37.48 36.22 63.04
C GLY A 202 -38.29 35.01 62.51
N PRO A 203 -39.58 34.92 62.88
CA PRO A 203 -40.36 33.69 62.71
C PRO A 203 -40.52 33.25 61.25
N GLN A 204 -40.53 34.18 60.28
CA GLN A 204 -40.77 33.86 58.87
C GLN A 204 -39.63 33.08 58.19
N SER A 205 -38.44 33.03 58.80
CA SER A 205 -37.28 32.33 58.23
C SER A 205 -37.35 30.80 58.37
N TRP A 206 -38.03 30.29 59.41
CA TRP A 206 -37.97 28.88 59.80
C TRP A 206 -38.44 27.86 58.75
N PRO A 207 -39.54 28.07 58.00
CA PRO A 207 -39.95 27.13 56.95
C PRO A 207 -38.91 26.95 55.83
N GLY A 208 -38.17 28.02 55.51
CA GLY A 208 -37.07 27.96 54.55
C GLY A 208 -35.88 27.16 55.08
N LEU A 209 -35.54 27.34 56.36
CA LEU A 209 -34.47 26.56 57.03
C LEU A 209 -34.82 25.08 57.14
N GLU A 210 -36.09 24.76 57.41
CA GLU A 210 -36.61 23.39 57.42
C GLU A 210 -36.47 22.73 56.04
N THR A 211 -36.76 23.47 54.96
CA THR A 211 -36.58 22.99 53.59
C THR A 211 -35.11 22.68 53.28
N VAL A 212 -34.19 23.57 53.67
CA VAL A 212 -32.74 23.35 53.52
C VAL A 212 -32.28 22.12 54.32
N ALA A 213 -32.79 21.95 55.54
CA ALA A 213 -32.42 20.82 56.39
C ALA A 213 -32.90 19.47 55.83
N LEU A 214 -34.14 19.41 55.33
CA LEU A 214 -34.69 18.23 54.68
C LEU A 214 -33.91 17.87 53.41
N TRP A 215 -33.56 18.89 52.61
CA TRP A 215 -32.73 18.70 51.41
C TRP A 215 -31.34 18.17 51.79
N ARG A 216 -30.63 18.80 52.73
CA ARG A 216 -29.29 18.36 53.16
C ARG A 216 -29.34 16.92 53.67
N ARG A 217 -30.34 16.59 54.50
CA ARG A 217 -30.51 15.25 55.06
C ARG A 217 -30.62 14.19 53.96
N LYS A 218 -31.45 14.45 52.94
CA LYS A 218 -31.57 13.57 51.78
C LYS A 218 -30.24 13.37 51.06
N ILE A 219 -29.47 14.44 50.86
CA ILE A 219 -28.13 14.35 50.26
C ILE A 219 -27.17 13.54 51.12
N GLY A 220 -27.19 13.73 52.45
CA GLY A 220 -26.40 12.95 53.39
C GLY A 220 -26.71 11.45 53.29
N ASP A 221 -27.99 11.10 53.33
CA ASP A 221 -28.45 9.70 53.17
C ASP A 221 -28.00 9.10 51.81
N GLU A 222 -28.02 9.90 50.72
CA GLU A 222 -27.57 9.47 49.38
C GLU A 222 -26.04 9.35 49.25
N ILE A 223 -25.27 10.16 49.98
CA ILE A 223 -23.80 10.07 50.06
C ILE A 223 -23.38 8.85 50.89
N ASP A 224 -24.00 8.64 52.05
CA ASP A 224 -23.74 7.50 52.92
C ASP A 224 -24.12 6.18 52.22
N GLY A 225 -25.19 6.19 51.42
CA GLY A 225 -25.58 5.09 50.56
C GLY A 225 -24.74 4.91 49.28
N GLY A 226 -23.76 5.78 49.02
CA GLY A 226 -22.87 5.71 47.86
C GLY A 226 -23.51 6.05 46.51
N SER A 227 -24.75 6.53 46.49
CA SER A 227 -25.48 6.89 45.26
C SER A 227 -25.10 8.26 44.72
N VAL A 228 -24.57 9.14 45.57
CA VAL A 228 -24.08 10.48 45.22
C VAL A 228 -22.65 10.64 45.75
N PRO A 229 -21.71 11.19 44.95
CA PRO A 229 -20.34 11.42 45.43
C PRO A 229 -20.29 12.47 46.54
N ALA A 230 -19.53 12.20 47.61
CA ALA A 230 -19.35 13.13 48.74
C ALA A 230 -18.82 14.53 48.31
N GLY A 231 -18.05 14.57 47.22
CA GLY A 231 -17.53 15.82 46.65
C GLY A 231 -18.61 16.79 46.14
N LEU A 232 -19.89 16.37 46.06
CA LEU A 232 -21.00 17.28 45.75
C LEU A 232 -21.08 18.43 46.76
N LEU A 233 -20.79 18.17 48.04
CA LEU A 233 -20.79 19.21 49.08
C LEU A 233 -19.68 20.26 48.84
N ASP A 234 -18.52 19.85 48.32
CA ASP A 234 -17.44 20.77 47.94
C ASP A 234 -17.84 21.69 46.78
N TYR A 235 -18.60 21.16 45.81
CA TYR A 235 -19.11 21.92 44.69
C TYR A 235 -20.09 23.01 45.14
N LEU A 236 -21.03 22.65 46.01
CA LEU A 236 -22.11 23.53 46.45
C LEU A 236 -21.67 24.65 47.39
N GLU A 237 -20.53 24.51 48.08
CA GLU A 237 -19.93 25.59 48.86
C GLU A 237 -19.29 26.69 48.00
N ARG A 238 -18.98 26.40 46.73
CA ARG A 238 -18.45 27.39 45.78
C ARG A 238 -19.61 28.17 45.16
N ASP A 239 -19.34 29.40 44.72
CA ASP A 239 -20.32 30.15 43.92
C ASP A 239 -20.51 29.42 42.58
N HIS A 240 -21.66 28.77 42.41
CA HIS A 240 -21.91 27.83 41.32
C HIS A 240 -23.06 28.31 40.43
N SER A 241 -22.84 28.28 39.12
CA SER A 241 -23.87 28.62 38.14
C SER A 241 -24.63 27.37 37.71
N THR A 242 -25.87 27.23 38.16
CA THR A 242 -26.78 26.15 37.73
C THR A 242 -27.10 26.22 36.24
N ALA A 243 -26.92 27.37 35.60
CA ALA A 243 -27.17 27.58 34.17
C ALA A 243 -26.21 26.78 33.26
N LEU A 244 -25.03 26.41 33.74
CA LEU A 244 -24.06 25.60 32.99
C LEU A 244 -24.31 24.10 33.16
N LEU A 245 -24.84 23.67 34.31
CA LEU A 245 -25.08 22.25 34.61
C LEU A 245 -26.24 21.67 33.79
N LEU A 246 -27.35 22.40 33.68
CA LEU A 246 -28.56 21.89 33.03
C LEU A 246 -28.34 21.37 31.60
N PRO A 247 -27.68 22.11 30.68
CA PRO A 247 -27.43 21.61 29.32
C PRO A 247 -26.46 20.41 29.31
N LEU A 248 -25.47 20.37 30.22
CA LEU A 248 -24.52 19.26 30.32
C LEU A 248 -25.20 17.97 30.80
N VAL A 249 -26.06 18.08 31.80
CA VAL A 249 -26.83 16.93 32.33
C VAL A 249 -27.80 16.40 31.27
N GLN A 250 -28.54 17.28 30.60
CA GLN A 250 -29.46 16.88 29.52
C GLN A 250 -28.71 16.15 28.38
N SER A 251 -27.58 16.70 27.94
CA SER A 251 -26.74 16.05 26.93
C SER A 251 -26.23 14.69 27.40
N MET A 252 -25.82 14.56 28.67
CA MET A 252 -25.33 13.31 29.22
C MET A 252 -26.44 12.26 29.35
N GLU A 253 -27.66 12.64 29.74
CA GLU A 253 -28.82 11.74 29.82
C GLU A 253 -29.22 11.19 28.45
N GLU A 254 -29.24 12.05 27.42
CA GLU A 254 -29.52 11.65 26.04
C GLU A 254 -28.48 10.63 25.53
N LEU A 255 -27.19 10.93 25.73
CA LEU A 255 -26.09 10.05 25.34
C LEU A 255 -26.09 8.74 26.15
N SER A 256 -26.38 8.80 27.45
CA SER A 256 -26.44 7.62 28.33
C SER A 256 -27.59 6.69 27.92
N THR A 257 -28.76 7.24 27.61
CA THR A 257 -29.92 6.45 27.16
C THR A 257 -29.65 5.76 25.82
N ALA A 258 -29.03 6.50 24.88
CA ALA A 258 -28.62 5.95 23.59
C ALA A 258 -27.57 4.84 23.76
N HIS A 259 -26.59 5.05 24.64
CA HIS A 259 -25.54 4.07 24.94
C HIS A 259 -26.08 2.82 25.64
N GLN A 260 -26.95 2.96 26.64
CA GLN A 260 -27.60 1.81 27.31
C GLN A 260 -28.37 0.93 26.32
N SER A 261 -29.13 1.55 25.41
CA SER A 261 -29.86 0.81 24.37
C SER A 261 -28.92 0.02 23.47
N HIS A 262 -27.75 0.59 23.14
CA HIS A 262 -26.72 -0.08 22.37
C HIS A 262 -26.03 -1.20 23.15
N SER A 263 -25.58 -0.93 24.38
CA SER A 263 -24.97 -1.92 25.29
C SER A 263 -25.89 -3.12 25.51
N HIS A 264 -27.19 -2.90 25.71
CA HIS A 264 -28.19 -3.98 25.80
C HIS A 264 -28.28 -4.82 24.52
N SER A 265 -28.17 -4.21 23.34
CA SER A 265 -28.17 -4.91 22.05
C SER A 265 -26.92 -5.77 21.89
N VAL A 266 -25.74 -5.23 22.23
CA VAL A 266 -24.46 -5.97 22.24
C VAL A 266 -24.53 -7.12 23.25
N GLY A 267 -25.01 -6.87 24.46
CA GLY A 267 -25.22 -7.88 25.50
C GLY A 267 -26.16 -9.01 25.06
N ALA A 268 -27.25 -8.70 24.36
CA ALA A 268 -28.15 -9.72 23.81
C ALA A 268 -27.45 -10.61 22.76
N LYS A 269 -26.56 -10.05 21.94
CA LYS A 269 -25.76 -10.81 20.96
C LYS A 269 -24.68 -11.65 21.64
N LEU A 270 -24.03 -11.13 22.68
CA LEU A 270 -23.09 -11.88 23.52
C LEU A 270 -23.81 -13.09 24.15
N GLU A 271 -25.00 -12.89 24.71
CA GLU A 271 -25.81 -13.97 25.30
C GLU A 271 -26.26 -14.99 24.24
N ALA A 272 -26.57 -14.56 23.01
CA ALA A 272 -26.85 -15.48 21.91
C ALA A 272 -25.61 -16.32 21.54
N ALA A 273 -24.45 -15.69 21.34
CA ALA A 273 -23.19 -16.38 21.07
C ALA A 273 -22.79 -17.33 22.22
N ARG A 274 -23.02 -16.90 23.46
CA ARG A 274 -22.81 -17.68 24.67
C ARG A 274 -23.66 -18.95 24.66
N ARG A 275 -24.95 -18.89 24.31
CA ARG A 275 -25.81 -20.09 24.19
C ARG A 275 -25.32 -21.06 23.13
N ASP A 276 -24.80 -20.57 22.01
CA ASP A 276 -24.27 -21.40 20.92
C ASP A 276 -22.98 -22.16 21.30
N LEU A 277 -22.26 -21.70 22.33
CA LEU A 277 -21.04 -22.38 22.81
C LEU A 277 -21.31 -23.61 23.69
N LEU A 278 -22.48 -23.69 24.34
CA LEU A 278 -22.85 -24.81 25.21
C LEU A 278 -23.27 -26.03 24.38
N ASP A 279 -22.33 -26.94 24.13
CA ASP A 279 -22.65 -28.27 23.62
C ASP A 279 -23.14 -29.18 24.77
N LEU A 280 -24.43 -29.05 25.13
CA LEU A 280 -25.10 -29.97 26.06
C LEU A 280 -25.61 -31.26 25.38
N GLY A 281 -25.23 -31.47 24.11
CA GLY A 281 -25.60 -32.62 23.33
C GLY A 281 -24.81 -33.88 23.70
N MET A 282 -25.33 -35.04 23.31
CA MET A 282 -24.70 -36.34 23.56
C MET A 282 -23.43 -36.60 22.70
N ARG A 283 -23.00 -35.62 21.92
CA ARG A 283 -21.71 -35.64 21.20
C ARG A 283 -20.55 -35.15 22.07
N ASN A 284 -20.85 -34.40 23.14
CA ASN A 284 -19.86 -33.91 24.08
C ASN A 284 -19.34 -35.05 24.97
N PRO A 285 -18.03 -35.36 24.96
CA PRO A 285 -17.45 -36.43 25.79
C PRO A 285 -17.54 -36.12 27.30
N LEU A 286 -17.74 -34.87 27.69
CA LEU A 286 -18.05 -34.50 29.07
C LEU A 286 -19.46 -34.93 29.50
N LEU A 287 -20.36 -35.25 28.57
CA LEU A 287 -21.73 -35.69 28.88
C LEU A 287 -22.01 -37.12 28.44
N ASN A 288 -21.26 -37.63 27.48
CA ASN A 288 -21.43 -39.00 27.00
C ASN A 288 -20.08 -39.55 26.57
N TYR A 289 -19.24 -39.80 27.57
CA TYR A 289 -17.94 -40.40 27.41
C TYR A 289 -18.06 -41.79 26.81
N ARG A 290 -17.35 -41.98 25.70
CA ARG A 290 -17.17 -43.27 25.04
C ARG A 290 -15.69 -43.44 24.75
N LEU A 291 -15.11 -44.54 25.23
CA LEU A 291 -13.73 -44.87 24.93
C LEU A 291 -13.56 -45.03 23.42
N LEU A 292 -12.68 -44.24 22.83
CA LEU A 292 -12.44 -44.26 21.38
C LEU A 292 -11.82 -45.60 20.94
N ARG A 293 -12.07 -46.01 19.69
CA ARG A 293 -11.58 -47.30 19.16
C ARG A 293 -10.05 -47.37 18.98
N SER A 294 -9.39 -46.23 18.79
CA SER A 294 -7.98 -46.18 18.39
C SER A 294 -7.10 -45.31 19.29
N ARG A 295 -7.69 -44.70 20.33
CA ARG A 295 -7.07 -43.70 21.22
C ARG A 295 -7.67 -43.79 22.62
N GLY A 296 -6.99 -43.20 23.59
CA GLY A 296 -7.31 -43.31 25.00
C GLY A 296 -7.06 -44.72 25.56
N ALA A 297 -7.22 -44.86 26.88
CA ALA A 297 -7.08 -46.14 27.58
C ALA A 297 -8.08 -46.21 28.74
N GLY A 298 -8.65 -47.39 28.97
CA GLY A 298 -9.42 -47.68 30.18
C GLY A 298 -8.49 -48.28 31.21
N LEU A 299 -8.58 -47.84 32.45
CA LEU A 299 -7.76 -48.32 33.56
C LEU A 299 -8.61 -49.24 34.46
N GLN A 300 -7.94 -50.21 35.09
CA GLN A 300 -8.57 -51.16 36.02
C GLN A 300 -7.68 -51.40 37.23
N GLY A 301 -8.29 -51.70 38.38
CA GLY A 301 -7.58 -52.13 39.58
C GLY A 301 -6.92 -51.03 40.41
N HIS A 302 -7.16 -49.75 40.12
CA HIS A 302 -6.65 -48.61 40.88
C HIS A 302 -7.79 -47.68 41.26
N LYS A 303 -7.86 -47.27 42.53
CA LYS A 303 -8.87 -46.32 42.98
C LYS A 303 -8.50 -44.89 42.58
N PRO A 304 -9.46 -44.02 42.23
CA PRO A 304 -9.18 -42.62 41.91
C PRO A 304 -8.32 -41.86 42.93
N GLN A 305 -8.57 -42.05 44.23
CA GLN A 305 -7.79 -41.42 45.30
C GLN A 305 -6.30 -41.80 45.26
N GLU A 306 -6.00 -43.07 44.96
CA GLU A 306 -4.62 -43.57 44.90
C GLU A 306 -3.87 -42.95 43.70
N ILE A 307 -4.59 -42.72 42.59
CA ILE A 307 -4.03 -42.12 41.39
C ILE A 307 -3.72 -40.64 41.62
N ILE A 308 -4.63 -39.88 42.25
CA ILE A 308 -4.39 -38.48 42.59
C ILE A 308 -3.20 -38.37 43.55
N HIS A 309 -3.19 -39.14 44.63
CA HIS A 309 -2.09 -39.11 45.60
C HIS A 309 -0.74 -39.40 44.94
N ALA A 310 -0.65 -40.48 44.13
CA ALA A 310 0.60 -40.87 43.50
C ALA A 310 1.07 -39.91 42.40
N LEU A 311 0.17 -39.37 41.58
CA LEU A 311 0.54 -38.51 40.45
C LEU A 311 0.65 -37.02 40.81
N ALA A 312 -0.24 -36.52 41.65
CA ALA A 312 -0.33 -35.09 41.98
C ALA A 312 0.41 -34.73 43.28
N GLU A 313 0.31 -35.54 44.34
CA GLU A 313 0.96 -35.23 45.63
C GLU A 313 2.41 -35.74 45.70
N GLU A 314 2.67 -36.94 45.19
CA GLU A 314 4.02 -37.54 45.19
C GLU A 314 4.82 -37.26 43.89
N GLU A 315 4.24 -36.54 42.93
CA GLU A 315 4.82 -36.21 41.62
C GLU A 315 5.41 -37.43 40.86
N ARG A 316 4.88 -38.64 41.10
CA ARG A 316 5.38 -39.85 40.44
C ARG A 316 4.93 -39.88 38.98
N ALA A 317 5.78 -40.41 38.11
CA ALA A 317 5.36 -40.78 36.76
C ALA A 317 4.71 -42.16 36.77
N ALA A 318 3.64 -42.32 35.98
CA ALA A 318 2.99 -43.61 35.77
C ALA A 318 3.33 -44.24 34.42
N VAL A 319 3.47 -45.56 34.40
CA VAL A 319 3.58 -46.36 33.18
C VAL A 319 2.28 -47.13 33.00
N LEU A 320 1.67 -46.99 31.83
CA LEU A 320 0.45 -47.71 31.46
C LEU A 320 0.85 -49.11 31.00
N VAL A 321 0.41 -50.13 31.75
CA VAL A 321 0.72 -51.54 31.48
C VAL A 321 -0.49 -52.26 30.89
N PRO A 322 -0.29 -53.30 30.04
CA PRO A 322 -1.39 -53.99 29.40
C PRO A 322 -2.17 -54.87 30.38
N GLU A 323 -3.28 -55.45 29.91
CA GLU A 323 -4.12 -56.30 30.74
C GLU A 323 -3.38 -57.54 31.29
N PRO A 324 -3.74 -58.02 32.51
CA PRO A 324 -3.08 -59.16 33.15
C PRO A 324 -3.19 -60.43 32.28
N GLY A 325 -2.04 -61.01 31.91
CA GLY A 325 -1.97 -62.23 31.10
C GLY A 325 -1.44 -62.04 29.68
N SER A 326 -1.23 -60.80 29.23
CA SER A 326 -0.44 -60.48 28.04
C SER A 326 1.04 -60.29 28.42
N ALA A 327 1.96 -60.91 27.66
CA ALA A 327 3.40 -61.13 27.93
C ALA A 327 4.15 -60.18 28.91
N ASP A 328 5.03 -60.80 29.72
CA ASP A 328 5.93 -60.22 30.74
C ASP A 328 6.38 -58.77 30.49
N SER A 329 5.74 -57.81 31.16
CA SER A 329 6.21 -56.44 31.23
C SER A 329 7.35 -56.32 32.26
N THR A 330 8.59 -56.20 31.78
CA THR A 330 9.77 -55.87 32.59
C THR A 330 9.83 -54.36 32.90
N ALA A 331 8.80 -53.83 33.56
CA ALA A 331 8.82 -52.47 34.07
C ALA A 331 9.36 -52.44 35.51
N ASP A 332 10.37 -51.61 35.75
CA ASP A 332 11.02 -51.42 37.05
C ASP A 332 10.05 -50.76 38.05
N GLY A 333 9.23 -51.57 38.72
CA GLY A 333 8.14 -51.15 39.62
C GLY A 333 8.57 -50.40 40.88
N ARG A 334 9.87 -50.10 41.05
CA ARG A 334 10.39 -49.31 42.17
C ARG A 334 10.47 -47.80 41.89
N ARG A 335 10.38 -47.35 40.64
CA ARG A 335 10.53 -45.93 40.25
C ARG A 335 9.27 -45.28 39.68
N HIS A 336 8.34 -46.05 39.15
CA HIS A 336 7.15 -45.53 38.46
C HIS A 336 5.88 -46.25 38.97
N LEU A 337 4.77 -45.52 39.05
CA LEU A 337 3.46 -46.11 39.32
C LEU A 337 3.05 -46.97 38.11
N GLN A 338 2.62 -48.22 38.32
CA GLN A 338 2.10 -49.04 37.23
C GLN A 338 0.58 -48.95 37.22
N LEU A 339 0.00 -48.49 36.11
CA LEU A 339 -1.43 -48.34 35.93
C LEU A 339 -1.92 -49.41 34.95
N THR A 340 -2.63 -50.41 35.46
CA THR A 340 -3.13 -51.53 34.66
C THR A 340 -4.26 -51.09 33.74
N THR A 341 -4.15 -51.41 32.46
CA THR A 341 -5.17 -51.11 31.46
C THR A 341 -6.02 -52.33 31.11
N VAL A 342 -7.15 -52.09 30.45
CA VAL A 342 -8.05 -53.14 29.92
C VAL A 342 -7.68 -53.57 28.49
N HIS A 343 -6.47 -53.22 28.02
CA HIS A 343 -6.06 -53.38 26.62
C HIS A 343 -4.90 -54.38 26.49
N PRO A 344 -4.92 -55.27 25.49
CA PRO A 344 -3.76 -56.12 25.16
C PRO A 344 -2.54 -55.28 24.74
N ALA A 345 -1.33 -55.78 24.98
CA ALA A 345 -0.07 -55.07 24.72
C ALA A 345 0.05 -54.44 23.31
N ALA A 346 -0.29 -55.19 22.25
CA ALA A 346 -0.21 -54.71 20.87
C ALA A 346 -1.22 -53.58 20.55
N GLU A 347 -2.39 -53.62 21.19
CA GLU A 347 -3.41 -52.58 21.04
C GLU A 347 -3.07 -51.34 21.86
N LEU A 348 -2.56 -51.54 23.08
CA LEU A 348 -2.18 -50.47 24.00
C LEU A 348 -1.12 -49.55 23.38
N ASP A 349 -0.02 -50.08 22.85
CA ASP A 349 1.04 -49.25 22.26
C ASP A 349 0.53 -48.40 21.09
N ARG A 350 -0.29 -49.00 20.21
CA ARG A 350 -0.93 -48.28 19.09
C ARG A 350 -1.87 -47.18 19.58
N ARG A 351 -2.67 -47.45 20.63
CA ARG A 351 -3.57 -46.46 21.24
C ARG A 351 -2.80 -45.32 21.87
N LEU A 352 -1.77 -45.61 22.66
CA LEU A 352 -0.95 -44.59 23.34
C LEU A 352 -0.17 -43.73 22.34
N LEU A 353 0.38 -44.31 21.28
CA LEU A 353 1.02 -43.53 20.21
C LEU A 353 0.03 -42.57 19.52
N SER A 354 -1.19 -43.04 19.28
CA SER A 354 -2.25 -42.24 18.66
C SER A 354 -2.77 -41.16 19.61
N THR A 355 -2.87 -41.45 20.91
CA THR A 355 -3.16 -40.47 21.98
C THR A 355 -2.06 -39.41 22.07
N TYR A 356 -0.80 -39.82 22.14
CA TYR A 356 0.37 -38.94 22.20
C TYR A 356 0.40 -37.93 21.05
N ARG A 357 0.26 -38.43 19.80
CA ARG A 357 0.25 -37.58 18.61
C ARG A 357 -0.89 -36.56 18.62
N LEU A 358 -2.09 -36.99 19.02
CA LEU A 358 -3.25 -36.10 19.06
C LEU A 358 -3.13 -35.06 20.16
N ALA A 359 -2.70 -35.45 21.37
CA ALA A 359 -2.49 -34.54 22.49
C ALA A 359 -1.46 -33.45 22.13
N ASN A 360 -0.33 -33.83 21.54
CA ASN A 360 0.67 -32.86 21.09
C ASN A 360 0.18 -31.96 19.95
N SER A 361 -0.62 -32.49 19.02
CA SER A 361 -1.24 -31.68 17.96
C SER A 361 -2.19 -30.63 18.54
N PHE A 362 -3.01 -30.98 19.54
CA PHE A 362 -3.86 -29.99 20.23
C PHE A 362 -3.05 -28.89 20.91
N ILE A 363 -1.95 -29.24 21.58
CA ILE A 363 -1.06 -28.25 22.20
C ILE A 363 -0.42 -27.36 21.12
N GLN A 364 0.12 -27.94 20.04
CA GLN A 364 0.80 -27.17 18.98
C GLN A 364 -0.13 -26.30 18.15
N GLU A 365 -1.31 -26.81 17.81
CA GLU A 365 -2.26 -26.16 16.90
C GLU A 365 -3.22 -25.22 17.60
N GLN A 366 -3.61 -25.52 18.85
CA GLN A 366 -4.64 -24.79 19.59
C GLN A 366 -4.18 -24.26 20.95
N GLY A 367 -2.97 -24.62 21.42
CA GLY A 367 -2.45 -24.15 22.71
C GLY A 367 -3.25 -24.62 23.92
N VAL A 368 -3.98 -25.75 23.81
CA VAL A 368 -4.84 -26.26 24.89
C VAL A 368 -4.50 -27.70 25.26
N ASN A 369 -4.39 -27.97 26.56
CA ASN A 369 -4.33 -29.34 27.05
C ASN A 369 -5.74 -29.95 27.01
N THR A 370 -5.90 -31.01 26.22
CA THR A 370 -7.17 -31.75 26.12
C THR A 370 -7.08 -33.15 26.72
N LEU A 371 -5.92 -33.57 27.24
CA LEU A 371 -5.71 -34.92 27.74
C LEU A 371 -5.89 -34.98 29.26
N PHE A 372 -6.86 -35.78 29.72
CA PHE A 372 -7.16 -35.93 31.14
C PHE A 372 -7.34 -37.42 31.50
N LEU A 373 -7.06 -37.73 32.76
CA LEU A 373 -7.60 -38.89 33.44
C LEU A 373 -8.96 -38.52 34.01
N ALA A 374 -10.00 -39.12 33.46
CA ALA A 374 -11.33 -39.09 34.05
C ALA A 374 -11.38 -40.08 35.22
N LEU A 375 -11.75 -39.56 36.39
CA LEU A 375 -11.79 -40.23 37.67
C LEU A 375 -13.25 -40.26 38.17
N GLY A 376 -13.82 -41.46 38.20
CA GLY A 376 -15.24 -41.66 38.49
C GLY A 376 -16.14 -41.17 37.36
N MET A 377 -17.29 -41.82 37.20
CA MET A 377 -18.28 -41.45 36.19
C MET A 377 -19.68 -41.41 36.78
N LEU A 378 -20.46 -40.38 36.44
CA LEU A 378 -21.90 -40.42 36.59
C LEU A 378 -22.49 -41.22 35.44
N GLN A 379 -23.29 -42.21 35.78
CA GLN A 379 -23.97 -43.09 34.84
C GLN A 379 -25.47 -42.80 34.85
N TRP A 380 -26.09 -42.67 33.68
CA TRP A 380 -27.55 -42.56 33.58
C TRP A 380 -28.13 -43.21 32.33
N LEU A 381 -29.42 -43.55 32.38
CA LEU A 381 -30.17 -44.01 31.23
C LEU A 381 -31.00 -42.85 30.65
N ASP A 382 -31.05 -42.79 29.33
CA ASP A 382 -31.86 -41.80 28.63
C ASP A 382 -33.28 -42.35 28.48
N ASN A 383 -34.29 -41.54 28.85
CA ASN A 383 -35.70 -41.96 28.88
C ASN A 383 -36.27 -42.29 27.48
N GLY A 384 -35.52 -42.00 26.41
CA GLY A 384 -35.90 -42.19 25.00
C GLY A 384 -35.73 -43.59 24.41
N GLY A 385 -35.61 -44.66 25.22
CA GLY A 385 -35.62 -46.05 24.75
C GLY A 385 -34.26 -46.65 24.37
N ASN A 386 -33.14 -45.98 24.70
CA ASN A 386 -31.80 -46.53 24.52
C ASN A 386 -31.34 -47.25 25.80
N THR A 387 -30.93 -48.51 25.68
CA THR A 387 -30.50 -49.36 26.82
C THR A 387 -29.03 -49.16 27.20
N GLU A 388 -28.24 -48.47 26.37
CA GLU A 388 -26.86 -48.13 26.71
C GLU A 388 -26.80 -46.98 27.73
N PRO A 389 -26.12 -47.17 28.88
CA PRO A 389 -25.93 -46.09 29.83
C PRO A 389 -24.99 -45.01 29.29
N ARG A 390 -25.36 -43.75 29.53
CA ARG A 390 -24.52 -42.57 29.33
C ARG A 390 -23.54 -42.47 30.49
N LEU A 391 -22.35 -41.93 30.21
CA LEU A 391 -21.28 -41.77 31.18
C LEU A 391 -20.77 -40.34 31.10
N ALA A 392 -20.65 -39.66 32.24
CA ALA A 392 -19.99 -38.37 32.32
C ALA A 392 -18.91 -38.40 33.40
N PRO A 393 -17.70 -37.93 33.13
CA PRO A 393 -16.63 -37.88 34.12
C PRO A 393 -17.02 -36.96 35.29
N LEU A 394 -16.63 -37.32 36.52
CA LEU A 394 -16.89 -36.51 37.71
C LEU A 394 -15.72 -35.60 38.06
N VAL A 395 -14.52 -36.17 38.07
CA VAL A 395 -13.25 -35.46 38.30
C VAL A 395 -12.33 -35.70 37.10
N LEU A 396 -11.72 -34.63 36.59
CA LEU A 396 -10.81 -34.68 35.45
C LEU A 396 -9.43 -34.23 35.91
N LEU A 397 -8.50 -35.19 36.02
CA LEU A 397 -7.11 -34.92 36.38
C LEU A 397 -6.30 -34.63 35.10
N PRO A 398 -5.75 -33.43 34.93
CA PRO A 398 -5.01 -33.05 33.73
C PRO A 398 -3.67 -33.78 33.66
N VAL A 399 -3.35 -34.40 32.52
CA VAL A 399 -2.15 -35.24 32.39
C VAL A 399 -1.44 -35.03 31.05
N THR A 400 -0.13 -35.24 31.03
CA THR A 400 0.68 -35.32 29.80
C THR A 400 1.11 -36.76 29.55
N LEU A 401 1.24 -37.09 28.28
CA LEU A 401 1.81 -38.36 27.84
C LEU A 401 3.17 -38.09 27.21
N GLU A 402 4.23 -38.61 27.80
CA GLU A 402 5.60 -38.37 27.37
C GLU A 402 6.27 -39.64 26.86
N ARG A 403 7.26 -39.46 25.97
CA ARG A 403 8.09 -40.56 25.47
C ARG A 403 9.54 -40.13 25.44
N THR A 404 10.39 -40.78 26.25
CA THR A 404 11.82 -40.44 26.37
C THR A 404 12.63 -40.75 25.11
N ASN A 405 12.25 -41.75 24.32
CA ASN A 405 12.83 -42.01 23.00
C ASN A 405 11.83 -42.75 22.08
N PRO A 406 12.05 -42.85 20.75
CA PRO A 406 11.10 -43.48 19.82
C PRO A 406 10.78 -44.96 20.06
N ARG A 407 11.53 -45.65 20.94
CA ARG A 407 11.29 -47.05 21.38
C ARG A 407 10.96 -47.14 22.87
N GLY A 408 10.87 -46.01 23.56
CA GLY A 408 10.66 -45.92 25.00
C GLY A 408 9.20 -46.18 25.34
N GLN A 409 8.96 -46.54 26.60
CA GLN A 409 7.63 -46.67 27.15
C GLN A 409 6.98 -45.29 27.30
N PHE A 410 5.67 -45.22 27.10
CA PHE A 410 4.91 -44.01 27.37
C PHE A 410 4.80 -43.82 28.88
N GLN A 411 5.11 -42.61 29.34
CA GLN A 411 4.97 -42.20 30.72
C GLN A 411 3.85 -41.18 30.82
N LEU A 412 2.90 -41.41 31.73
CA LEU A 412 1.86 -40.48 32.08
C LEU A 412 2.35 -39.64 33.27
N ARG A 413 2.24 -38.32 33.16
CA ARG A 413 2.57 -37.39 34.24
C ARG A 413 1.38 -36.48 34.49
N HIS A 414 1.21 -36.07 35.74
CA HIS A 414 0.35 -34.95 36.07
C HIS A 414 0.98 -33.66 35.54
N THR A 415 0.17 -32.73 35.06
CA THR A 415 0.69 -31.45 34.51
C THR A 415 1.03 -30.42 35.58
N GLY A 416 0.71 -30.68 36.84
CA GLY A 416 0.57 -29.68 37.91
C GLY A 416 -0.85 -29.09 38.00
N ASP A 417 -1.67 -29.30 36.96
CA ASP A 417 -3.14 -29.18 36.86
C ASP A 417 -3.97 -29.50 38.12
N ASP A 418 -4.42 -28.54 38.94
CA ASP A 418 -5.78 -28.50 39.53
C ASP A 418 -6.74 -29.59 39.03
N PRO A 419 -7.14 -30.66 39.77
CA PRO A 419 -8.21 -31.52 39.31
C PRO A 419 -9.48 -30.71 39.02
N GLU A 420 -10.11 -30.94 37.86
CA GLU A 420 -11.23 -30.14 37.40
C GLU A 420 -12.57 -30.87 37.57
N SER A 421 -13.59 -30.12 37.98
CA SER A 421 -14.98 -30.60 37.97
C SER A 421 -15.54 -30.57 36.54
N ASN A 422 -16.40 -31.54 36.21
CA ASN A 422 -17.09 -31.51 34.93
C ASN A 422 -18.22 -30.47 34.90
N VAL A 423 -17.89 -29.28 34.43
CA VAL A 423 -18.83 -28.17 34.42
C VAL A 423 -19.98 -28.36 33.42
N SER A 424 -19.72 -29.02 32.28
CA SER A 424 -20.80 -29.31 31.30
C SER A 424 -21.89 -30.17 31.94
N LEU A 425 -21.49 -31.14 32.77
CA LEU A 425 -22.43 -31.98 33.51
C LEU A 425 -23.22 -31.17 34.56
N ARG A 426 -22.55 -30.30 35.32
CA ARG A 426 -23.19 -29.44 36.31
C ARG A 426 -24.25 -28.54 35.67
N GLU A 427 -23.92 -27.87 34.57
CA GLU A 427 -24.88 -27.00 33.86
C GLU A 427 -26.03 -27.80 33.23
N LYS A 428 -25.76 -28.97 32.65
CA LYS A 428 -26.83 -29.85 32.13
C LYS A 428 -27.81 -30.24 33.24
N LEU A 429 -27.30 -30.67 34.38
CA LEU A 429 -28.13 -31.06 35.53
C LEU A 429 -28.92 -29.88 36.10
N ARG A 430 -28.30 -28.70 36.17
CA ARG A 430 -28.96 -27.47 36.64
C ARG A 430 -30.09 -27.05 35.70
N LEU A 431 -29.83 -27.01 34.40
CA LEU A 431 -30.77 -26.51 33.38
C LEU A 431 -31.88 -27.49 33.02
N GLU A 432 -31.55 -28.78 32.82
CA GLU A 432 -32.51 -29.79 32.36
C GLU A 432 -33.23 -30.51 33.52
N PHE A 433 -32.57 -30.66 34.67
CA PHE A 433 -33.08 -31.47 35.79
C PHE A 433 -33.27 -30.67 37.09
N GLY A 434 -32.88 -29.39 37.14
CA GLY A 434 -32.98 -28.55 38.34
C GLY A 434 -32.08 -29.00 39.49
N ILE A 435 -31.05 -29.81 39.22
CA ILE A 435 -30.15 -30.36 40.24
C ILE A 435 -28.86 -29.54 40.28
N ALA A 436 -28.56 -28.97 41.44
CA ALA A 436 -27.26 -28.37 41.71
C ALA A 436 -26.28 -29.44 42.19
N LEU A 437 -25.26 -29.76 41.38
CA LEU A 437 -24.16 -30.61 41.83
C LEU A 437 -23.29 -29.87 42.85
N PRO A 438 -22.73 -30.56 43.86
CA PRO A 438 -21.76 -29.98 44.78
C PRO A 438 -20.50 -29.53 44.03
N GLU A 439 -19.86 -28.47 44.53
CA GLU A 439 -18.57 -28.02 44.00
C GLU A 439 -17.45 -28.99 44.36
N LEU A 440 -16.45 -29.10 43.49
CA LEU A 440 -15.26 -29.88 43.77
C LEU A 440 -14.40 -29.12 44.79
N PRO A 441 -14.01 -29.75 45.91
CA PRO A 441 -13.10 -29.12 46.88
C PRO A 441 -11.76 -28.71 46.25
N GLU A 442 -11.08 -27.77 46.90
CA GLU A 442 -9.71 -27.39 46.52
C GLU A 442 -8.77 -28.61 46.51
N ALA A 443 -7.71 -28.55 45.71
CA ALA A 443 -6.80 -29.68 45.50
C ALA A 443 -6.10 -30.12 46.79
N GLU A 444 -5.76 -29.18 47.68
CA GLU A 444 -5.18 -29.48 49.00
C GLU A 444 -6.24 -30.15 49.90
N GLY A 445 -6.20 -31.48 49.98
CA GLY A 445 -7.13 -32.27 50.79
C GLY A 445 -8.33 -32.84 50.02
N LEU A 446 -8.28 -32.91 48.68
CA LEU A 446 -9.32 -33.51 47.86
C LEU A 446 -9.53 -35.02 48.19
N ASP A 447 -10.67 -35.34 48.80
CA ASP A 447 -11.16 -36.72 48.96
C ASP A 447 -12.20 -37.03 47.88
N THR A 448 -11.77 -37.78 46.87
CA THR A 448 -12.63 -38.20 45.75
C THR A 448 -13.80 -39.08 46.20
N GLY A 449 -13.62 -39.89 47.25
CA GLY A 449 -14.68 -40.73 47.81
C GLY A 449 -15.80 -39.90 48.41
N ALA A 450 -15.43 -38.94 49.28
CA ALA A 450 -16.39 -38.02 49.89
C ALA A 450 -17.11 -37.15 48.85
N TYR A 451 -16.40 -36.67 47.83
CA TYR A 451 -17.02 -35.95 46.72
C TYR A 451 -18.01 -36.82 45.94
N PHE A 452 -17.65 -38.07 45.60
CA PHE A 452 -18.57 -38.98 44.92
C PHE A 452 -19.80 -39.33 45.77
N ASP A 453 -19.67 -39.41 47.09
CA ASP A 453 -20.81 -39.56 48.01
C ASP A 453 -21.75 -38.36 47.94
N SER A 454 -21.21 -37.14 47.92
CA SER A 454 -22.01 -35.91 47.81
C SER A 454 -22.74 -35.82 46.46
N VAL A 455 -22.08 -36.22 45.36
CA VAL A 455 -22.72 -36.31 44.02
C VAL A 455 -23.82 -37.37 44.01
N ALA A 456 -23.56 -38.55 44.57
CA ALA A 456 -24.53 -39.63 44.64
C ALA A 456 -25.77 -39.22 45.47
N ALA A 457 -25.59 -38.43 46.52
CA ALA A 457 -26.67 -37.84 47.30
C ALA A 457 -27.49 -36.81 46.50
N ALA A 458 -26.83 -35.96 45.69
CA ALA A 458 -27.50 -34.95 44.87
C ALA A 458 -28.40 -35.54 43.77
N VAL A 459 -28.05 -36.72 43.25
CA VAL A 459 -28.87 -37.44 42.24
C VAL A 459 -29.76 -38.52 42.86
N HIS A 460 -29.79 -38.64 44.19
CA HIS A 460 -30.55 -39.64 44.91
C HIS A 460 -32.05 -39.42 44.74
N GLY A 461 -32.69 -40.21 43.87
CA GLY A 461 -34.11 -40.11 43.55
C GLY A 461 -34.42 -40.08 42.05
N LEU A 462 -33.41 -39.92 41.20
CA LEU A 462 -33.56 -40.09 39.75
C LEU A 462 -33.43 -41.57 39.35
N ASP A 463 -34.39 -42.08 38.59
CA ASP A 463 -34.38 -43.47 38.13
C ASP A 463 -33.30 -43.71 37.05
N GLY A 464 -32.52 -44.77 37.22
CA GLY A 464 -31.43 -45.12 36.31
C GLY A 464 -30.13 -44.32 36.48
N TRP A 465 -30.00 -43.44 37.49
CA TRP A 465 -28.78 -42.67 37.78
C TRP A 465 -27.94 -43.33 38.88
N THR A 466 -26.66 -43.56 38.61
CA THR A 466 -25.70 -44.13 39.58
C THR A 466 -24.31 -43.52 39.40
N VAL A 467 -23.50 -43.54 40.46
CA VAL A 467 -22.09 -43.12 40.39
C VAL A 467 -21.20 -44.37 40.32
N ASP A 468 -20.44 -44.51 39.23
CA ASP A 468 -19.39 -45.51 39.07
C ASP A 468 -18.07 -44.95 39.61
N ARG A 469 -17.72 -45.35 40.84
CA ARG A 469 -16.60 -44.78 41.61
C ARG A 469 -15.23 -45.29 41.16
N ASP A 470 -15.17 -46.49 40.59
CA ASP A 470 -13.91 -47.17 40.28
C ASP A 470 -13.49 -47.00 38.82
N ARG A 471 -14.36 -46.41 37.99
CA ARG A 471 -14.06 -46.18 36.57
C ARG A 471 -13.04 -45.08 36.40
N VAL A 472 -11.92 -45.45 35.78
CA VAL A 472 -10.84 -44.53 35.42
C VAL A 472 -10.54 -44.67 33.93
N ALA A 473 -10.41 -43.54 33.24
CA ALA A 473 -10.08 -43.57 31.81
C ALA A 473 -9.21 -42.39 31.38
N LEU A 474 -8.21 -42.68 30.56
CA LEU A 474 -7.43 -41.69 29.83
C LEU A 474 -8.19 -41.30 28.54
N GLY A 475 -8.57 -40.03 28.43
CA GLY A 475 -9.42 -39.54 27.35
C GLY A 475 -9.16 -38.08 26.99
N PHE A 476 -9.86 -37.64 25.94
CA PHE A 476 -9.80 -36.26 25.47
C PHE A 476 -11.05 -35.50 25.90
N PHE A 477 -10.85 -34.40 26.63
CA PHE A 477 -11.90 -33.54 27.15
C PHE A 477 -11.50 -32.08 26.90
N SER A 478 -12.42 -31.26 26.39
CA SER A 478 -12.14 -29.86 26.06
C SER A 478 -13.10 -28.96 26.81
N PHE A 479 -12.55 -27.99 27.53
CA PHE A 479 -13.29 -27.00 28.31
C PHE A 479 -13.24 -25.59 27.71
N SER A 480 -12.49 -25.39 26.61
CA SER A 480 -12.24 -24.07 26.03
C SER A 480 -13.54 -23.30 25.74
N LYS A 481 -14.56 -24.00 25.24
CA LYS A 481 -15.89 -23.41 25.00
C LYS A 481 -16.61 -22.98 26.28
N PHE A 482 -16.38 -23.67 27.39
CA PHE A 482 -17.01 -23.31 28.66
C PHE A 482 -16.35 -22.09 29.32
N LEU A 483 -15.01 -21.97 29.26
CA LEU A 483 -14.35 -20.75 29.72
C LEU A 483 -14.85 -19.53 28.92
N MET A 484 -14.93 -19.66 27.59
CA MET A 484 -15.54 -18.65 26.73
C MET A 484 -17.01 -18.39 27.11
N TYR A 485 -17.80 -19.43 27.42
CA TYR A 485 -19.19 -19.27 27.88
C TYR A 485 -19.30 -18.40 29.15
N ARG A 486 -18.35 -18.53 30.08
CA ARG A 486 -18.30 -17.72 31.30
C ARG A 486 -17.83 -16.30 31.00
N ASP A 487 -16.82 -16.15 30.16
CA ASP A 487 -16.23 -14.85 29.81
C ASP A 487 -17.19 -13.98 28.97
N LEU A 488 -18.11 -14.58 28.22
CA LEU A 488 -19.15 -13.86 27.47
C LEU A 488 -20.36 -13.44 28.34
N ASP A 489 -20.44 -13.89 29.59
CA ASP A 489 -21.48 -13.46 30.52
C ASP A 489 -21.15 -12.06 31.06
N VAL A 490 -21.94 -11.07 30.70
CA VAL A 490 -21.73 -9.67 31.08
C VAL A 490 -21.77 -9.49 32.60
N GLU A 491 -22.55 -10.32 33.31
CA GLU A 491 -22.69 -10.24 34.77
C GLU A 491 -21.41 -10.64 35.52
N ASN A 492 -20.49 -11.36 34.87
CA ASN A 492 -19.20 -11.76 35.47
C ASN A 492 -18.15 -10.65 35.45
N TRP A 493 -18.39 -9.56 34.74
CA TRP A 493 -17.44 -8.46 34.59
C TRP A 493 -17.78 -7.29 35.50
N PRO A 494 -16.77 -6.58 36.04
CA PRO A 494 -16.99 -5.29 36.69
C PRO A 494 -17.67 -4.30 35.73
N ASP A 495 -18.50 -3.42 36.30
CA ASP A 495 -19.28 -2.42 35.57
C ASP A 495 -18.43 -1.53 34.63
N ASP A 496 -17.21 -1.16 35.04
CA ASP A 496 -16.30 -0.32 34.26
C ASP A 496 -15.52 -1.06 33.17
N THR A 497 -15.64 -2.38 33.10
CA THR A 497 -14.95 -3.25 32.12
C THR A 497 -15.91 -4.21 31.42
N SER A 498 -17.19 -3.88 31.42
CA SER A 498 -18.24 -4.67 30.78
C SER A 498 -17.93 -4.92 29.29
N PRO A 499 -17.95 -6.19 28.82
CA PRO A 499 -17.74 -6.52 27.41
C PRO A 499 -18.79 -5.90 26.50
N ALA A 500 -19.99 -5.65 27.02
CA ALA A 500 -21.10 -5.04 26.27
C ALA A 500 -20.84 -3.56 25.94
N GLU A 501 -20.00 -2.88 26.73
CA GLU A 501 -19.58 -1.50 26.49
C GLU A 501 -18.25 -1.39 25.75
N HIS A 502 -17.54 -2.51 25.53
CA HIS A 502 -16.20 -2.47 24.96
C HIS A 502 -16.23 -2.08 23.46
N PRO A 503 -15.51 -1.01 23.02
CA PRO A 503 -15.62 -0.47 21.66
C PRO A 503 -15.36 -1.50 20.55
N ILE A 504 -14.35 -2.35 20.72
CA ILE A 504 -14.00 -3.38 19.73
C ILE A 504 -15.07 -4.48 19.65
N ILE A 505 -15.72 -4.81 20.77
CA ILE A 505 -16.76 -5.85 20.81
C ILE A 505 -18.04 -5.31 20.17
N GLY A 506 -18.42 -4.06 20.47
CA GLY A 506 -19.51 -3.35 19.78
C GLY A 506 -19.28 -3.26 18.27
N ALA A 507 -18.07 -2.88 17.84
CA ALA A 507 -17.68 -2.87 16.43
C ALA A 507 -17.79 -4.26 15.76
N LEU A 508 -17.34 -5.31 16.44
CA LEU A 508 -17.37 -6.67 15.92
C LEU A 508 -18.80 -7.24 15.79
N LEU A 509 -19.68 -6.96 16.76
CA LEU A 509 -21.02 -7.57 16.84
C LEU A 509 -22.14 -6.71 16.24
N GLU A 510 -21.95 -5.40 16.13
CA GLU A 510 -23.02 -4.48 15.71
C GLU A 510 -22.58 -3.39 14.73
N ASP A 511 -21.58 -2.58 15.10
CA ASP A 511 -21.36 -1.29 14.44
C ASP A 511 -20.51 -1.41 13.17
N GLY A 512 -19.66 -2.43 13.09
CA GLY A 512 -18.57 -2.50 12.12
C GLY A 512 -17.37 -1.66 12.54
N PHE A 513 -16.27 -1.82 11.80
CA PHE A 513 -15.05 -1.03 11.99
C PHE A 513 -15.10 0.16 11.04
N ASP A 514 -15.33 1.36 11.59
CA ASP A 514 -15.23 2.64 10.89
C ASP A 514 -14.02 3.39 11.45
N GLU A 515 -12.85 3.04 10.93
CA GLU A 515 -11.57 3.65 11.30
C GLU A 515 -11.27 4.83 10.38
N PRO A 516 -10.66 5.91 10.91
CA PRO A 516 -10.24 7.03 10.07
C PRO A 516 -9.24 6.56 9.02
N ALA A 517 -9.27 7.18 7.84
CA ALA A 517 -8.29 6.90 6.80
C ALA A 517 -6.87 7.18 7.34
N PRO A 518 -5.87 6.34 7.00
CA PRO A 518 -4.48 6.58 7.35
C PRO A 518 -4.07 8.01 7.01
N LEU A 519 -3.37 8.67 7.94
CA LEU A 519 -2.87 10.04 7.73
C LEU A 519 -1.80 10.11 6.64
N ILE A 520 -1.10 8.99 6.40
CA ILE A 520 0.01 8.86 5.47
C ILE A 520 -0.40 7.86 4.39
N GLY A 521 -0.42 8.33 3.14
CA GLY A 521 -0.72 7.50 1.98
C GLY A 521 0.45 6.61 1.57
N GLY A 522 0.16 5.57 0.77
CA GLY A 522 1.19 4.64 0.29
C GLY A 522 2.27 5.27 -0.59
N ASP A 523 1.99 6.42 -1.21
CA ASP A 523 2.90 7.16 -2.08
C ASP A 523 3.62 8.31 -1.34
N ASP A 524 3.30 8.53 -0.07
CA ASP A 524 3.90 9.63 0.70
C ASP A 524 5.35 9.31 1.11
N HIS A 525 6.18 10.36 1.21
CA HIS A 525 7.56 10.23 1.65
C HIS A 525 7.63 9.99 3.17
N LEU A 526 7.62 8.73 3.60
CA LEU A 526 7.63 8.31 5.01
C LEU A 526 8.68 9.03 5.87
N ASP A 527 9.87 9.24 5.32
CA ASP A 527 10.99 9.88 6.03
C ASP A 527 10.74 11.35 6.39
N SER A 528 9.74 11.99 5.78
CA SER A 528 9.29 13.34 6.13
C SER A 528 8.38 13.37 7.36
N PHE A 529 7.77 12.23 7.72
CA PHE A 529 6.85 12.10 8.85
C PHE A 529 7.48 11.39 10.05
N LEU A 530 8.48 10.54 9.83
CA LEU A 530 9.17 9.78 10.88
C LEU A 530 10.63 10.20 10.94
N ALA A 531 11.11 10.80 12.03
CA ALA A 531 12.53 11.12 12.17
C ALA A 531 13.33 9.85 12.54
N ALA A 532 14.61 9.78 12.16
CA ALA A 532 15.45 8.58 12.35
C ALA A 532 15.63 8.16 13.83
N GLY A 533 15.36 9.05 14.79
CA GLY A 533 15.41 8.76 16.23
C GLY A 533 14.05 8.52 16.89
N ASP A 534 12.95 8.69 16.15
CA ASP A 534 11.59 8.60 16.69
C ASP A 534 10.97 7.21 16.45
N SER A 535 11.72 6.28 15.84
CA SER A 535 11.30 4.90 15.60
C SER A 535 12.04 3.93 16.49
N TYR A 536 11.31 2.92 16.96
CA TYR A 536 11.78 1.80 17.75
C TYR A 536 11.73 0.48 16.95
N HIS A 537 11.91 0.55 15.64
CA HIS A 537 12.08 -0.65 14.81
C HIS A 537 13.35 -1.41 15.24
N VAL A 538 13.20 -2.68 15.61
CA VAL A 538 14.28 -3.56 16.09
C VAL A 538 14.71 -4.60 15.05
N VAL A 539 13.93 -4.76 13.98
CA VAL A 539 14.25 -5.58 12.81
C VAL A 539 13.90 -4.83 11.53
N ASP A 540 14.46 -5.26 10.40
CA ASP A 540 14.18 -4.65 9.09
C ASP A 540 12.68 -4.60 8.79
N ALA A 541 12.24 -3.45 8.27
CA ALA A 541 10.88 -3.21 7.78
C ALA A 541 10.91 -2.55 6.40
N ASP A 542 10.04 -2.99 5.49
CA ASP A 542 9.79 -2.28 4.25
C ASP A 542 8.80 -1.11 4.45
N GLY A 543 8.56 -0.33 3.40
CA GLY A 543 7.66 0.84 3.46
C GLY A 543 6.21 0.48 3.85
N SER A 544 5.69 -0.64 3.36
CA SER A 544 4.32 -1.09 3.68
C SER A 544 4.18 -1.56 5.12
N GLN A 545 5.22 -2.23 5.65
CA GLN A 545 5.30 -2.63 7.04
C GLN A 545 5.44 -1.40 7.94
N THR A 546 6.23 -0.41 7.54
CA THR A 546 6.41 0.86 8.27
C THR A 546 5.10 1.65 8.35
N LEU A 547 4.36 1.76 7.25
CA LEU A 547 3.02 2.37 7.24
C LEU A 547 2.07 1.68 8.23
N THR A 548 2.05 0.35 8.22
CA THR A 548 1.24 -0.44 9.17
C THR A 548 1.60 -0.12 10.62
N LEU A 549 2.90 0.03 10.92
CA LEU A 549 3.37 0.36 12.28
C LEU A 549 2.94 1.77 12.69
N LEU A 550 2.99 2.74 11.77
CA LEU A 550 2.54 4.11 12.01
C LEU A 550 1.03 4.16 12.30
N ASP A 551 0.21 3.43 11.55
CA ASP A 551 -1.23 3.35 11.77
C ASP A 551 -1.56 2.75 13.15
N VAL A 552 -0.88 1.67 13.55
CA VAL A 552 -1.06 1.09 14.89
C VAL A 552 -0.57 2.04 15.98
N ASN A 553 0.52 2.77 15.77
CA ASN A 553 1.03 3.76 16.73
C ASN A 553 0.02 4.90 16.94
N GLN A 554 -0.76 5.25 15.93
CA GLN A 554 -1.89 6.20 16.00
C GLN A 554 -3.15 5.63 16.67
N GLY A 555 -3.16 4.33 17.01
CA GLY A 555 -4.30 3.66 17.65
C GLY A 555 -5.35 3.13 16.68
N ILE A 556 -5.04 3.04 15.38
CA ILE A 556 -5.95 2.53 14.35
C ILE A 556 -6.04 1.00 14.47
N ASN A 557 -7.27 0.47 14.55
CA ASN A 557 -7.50 -0.98 14.49
C ASN A 557 -7.42 -1.46 13.04
N LEU A 558 -6.61 -2.47 12.74
CA LEU A 558 -6.40 -2.90 11.36
C LEU A 558 -6.21 -4.41 11.20
N VAL A 559 -6.44 -4.89 9.98
CA VAL A 559 -6.19 -6.28 9.57
C VAL A 559 -5.06 -6.32 8.55
N VAL A 560 -3.92 -6.88 8.95
CA VAL A 560 -2.76 -7.03 8.05
C VAL A 560 -2.80 -8.39 7.36
N GLN A 561 -2.86 -8.39 6.03
CA GLN A 561 -2.74 -9.60 5.23
C GLN A 561 -1.41 -9.62 4.48
N GLY A 562 -0.67 -10.71 4.60
CA GLY A 562 0.61 -10.88 3.92
C GLY A 562 0.78 -12.31 3.38
N PRO A 563 1.19 -12.50 2.11
CA PRO A 563 1.56 -13.81 1.58
C PRO A 563 2.62 -14.55 2.43
N PRO A 564 2.79 -15.87 2.28
CA PRO A 564 3.88 -16.59 2.94
C PRO A 564 5.25 -15.97 2.58
N GLY A 565 6.10 -15.72 3.57
CA GLY A 565 7.44 -15.15 3.37
C GLY A 565 7.53 -13.62 3.43
N THR A 566 6.43 -12.86 3.50
CA THR A 566 6.43 -11.38 3.51
C THR A 566 6.67 -10.75 4.89
N GLY A 567 7.47 -11.39 5.73
CA GLY A 567 7.90 -10.79 7.00
C GLY A 567 6.84 -10.56 8.08
N LYS A 568 5.66 -11.21 8.05
CA LYS A 568 4.60 -11.02 9.08
C LYS A 568 5.09 -11.03 10.53
N SER A 569 5.93 -12.02 10.89
CA SER A 569 6.50 -12.08 12.24
C SER A 569 7.46 -10.93 12.54
N GLN A 570 8.13 -10.38 11.52
CA GLN A 570 8.99 -9.19 11.65
C GLN A 570 8.13 -7.96 11.92
N THR A 571 7.03 -7.78 11.17
CA THR A 571 6.05 -6.70 11.41
C THR A 571 5.50 -6.75 12.83
N ILE A 572 5.10 -7.93 13.31
CA ILE A 572 4.62 -8.11 14.70
C ILE A 572 5.71 -7.76 15.71
N THR A 573 6.96 -8.19 15.47
CA THR A 573 8.09 -7.91 16.37
C THR A 573 8.32 -6.40 16.48
N ASN A 574 8.35 -5.67 15.37
CA ASN A 574 8.49 -4.22 15.38
C ASN A 574 7.29 -3.53 16.02
N MET A 575 6.07 -4.03 15.83
CA MET A 575 4.87 -3.47 16.45
C MET A 575 4.91 -3.57 17.98
N ILE A 576 5.37 -4.72 18.50
CA ILE A 576 5.58 -4.92 19.93
C ILE A 576 6.70 -4.00 20.44
N ALA A 577 7.81 -3.89 19.70
CA ALA A 577 8.93 -3.03 20.08
C ALA A 577 8.55 -1.53 20.11
N GLU A 578 7.80 -1.06 19.11
CA GLU A 578 7.23 0.29 19.05
C GLU A 578 6.33 0.58 20.25
N ALA A 579 5.40 -0.32 20.56
CA ALA A 579 4.52 -0.17 21.71
C ALA A 579 5.31 -0.12 23.03
N ILE A 580 6.30 -1.00 23.21
CA ILE A 580 7.17 -1.01 24.40
C ILE A 580 7.99 0.29 24.47
N GLY A 581 8.55 0.76 23.35
CA GLY A 581 9.31 2.01 23.25
C GLY A 581 8.49 3.23 23.65
N HIS A 582 7.19 3.23 23.37
CA HIS A 582 6.23 4.24 23.81
C HIS A 582 5.65 4.00 25.21
N GLY A 583 6.16 3.01 25.97
CA GLY A 583 5.71 2.70 27.33
C GLY A 583 4.31 2.07 27.41
N ARG A 584 3.81 1.48 26.32
CA ARG A 584 2.52 0.80 26.25
C ARG A 584 2.66 -0.68 26.65
N THR A 585 1.59 -1.24 27.23
CA THR A 585 1.49 -2.68 27.48
C THR A 585 0.89 -3.39 26.27
N VAL A 586 1.38 -4.59 25.95
CA VAL A 586 0.92 -5.37 24.78
C VAL A 586 0.48 -6.77 25.21
N LEU A 587 -0.70 -7.19 24.78
CA LEU A 587 -1.15 -8.57 24.84
C LEU A 587 -1.11 -9.17 23.43
N PHE A 588 -0.16 -10.08 23.19
CA PHE A 588 -0.07 -10.79 21.92
C PHE A 588 -0.71 -12.18 22.03
N VAL A 589 -1.77 -12.40 21.24
CA VAL A 589 -2.54 -13.66 21.25
C VAL A 589 -2.45 -14.32 19.88
N SER A 590 -2.31 -15.64 19.86
CA SER A 590 -2.37 -16.45 18.64
C SER A 590 -2.97 -17.81 18.96
N GLU A 591 -3.70 -18.39 18.00
CA GLU A 591 -4.20 -19.77 18.10
C GLU A 591 -3.05 -20.79 18.08
N LYS A 592 -1.97 -20.49 17.35
CA LYS A 592 -0.86 -21.43 17.11
C LYS A 592 0.37 -21.09 17.95
N MET A 593 0.85 -22.06 18.72
CA MET A 593 2.04 -21.88 19.56
C MET A 593 3.29 -21.50 18.77
N ALA A 594 3.47 -22.08 17.58
CA ALA A 594 4.59 -21.76 16.70
C ALA A 594 4.68 -20.27 16.33
N ALA A 595 3.54 -19.56 16.25
CA ALA A 595 3.54 -18.13 15.97
C ALA A 595 4.04 -17.32 17.19
N LEU A 596 3.61 -17.69 18.40
CA LEU A 596 4.08 -17.09 19.65
C LEU A 596 5.59 -17.32 19.84
N GLU A 597 6.06 -18.57 19.68
CA GLU A 597 7.48 -18.92 19.82
C GLU A 597 8.38 -18.20 18.80
N VAL A 598 7.92 -18.05 17.55
CA VAL A 598 8.70 -17.36 16.51
C VAL A 598 8.88 -15.88 16.85
N VAL A 599 7.83 -15.21 17.34
CA VAL A 599 7.89 -13.80 17.73
C VAL A 599 8.72 -13.63 19.01
N LYS A 600 8.51 -14.48 20.02
CA LYS A 600 9.30 -14.46 21.25
C LYS A 600 10.79 -14.62 20.99
N ARG A 601 11.19 -15.63 20.20
CA ARG A 601 12.59 -15.83 19.81
C ARG A 601 13.17 -14.61 19.09
N ARG A 602 12.39 -13.90 18.28
CA ARG A 602 12.84 -12.64 17.65
C ARG A 602 13.07 -11.54 18.68
N LEU A 603 12.15 -11.38 19.64
CA LEU A 603 12.29 -10.45 20.76
C LEU A 603 13.52 -10.78 21.62
N ASP A 604 13.77 -12.07 21.90
CA ASP A 604 14.97 -12.52 22.61
C ASP A 604 16.25 -12.15 21.85
N ASN A 605 16.28 -12.40 20.53
CA ASN A 605 17.44 -12.10 19.69
C ASN A 605 17.79 -10.61 19.64
N VAL A 606 16.81 -9.72 19.82
CA VAL A 606 17.01 -8.26 19.87
C VAL A 606 17.12 -7.72 21.31
N GLY A 607 17.11 -8.60 22.31
CA GLY A 607 17.24 -8.23 23.73
C GLY A 607 15.96 -7.68 24.38
N LEU A 608 14.81 -7.74 23.71
CA LEU A 608 13.50 -7.38 24.25
C LEU A 608 12.77 -8.56 24.90
N GLY A 609 13.38 -9.74 24.89
CA GLY A 609 12.84 -10.95 25.50
C GLY A 609 12.39 -10.78 26.94
N ASP A 610 13.18 -10.05 27.73
CA ASP A 610 12.96 -9.84 29.16
C ASP A 610 11.74 -8.95 29.48
N ALA A 611 11.24 -8.21 28.48
CA ALA A 611 10.00 -7.44 28.60
C ALA A 611 8.73 -8.29 28.38
N CYS A 612 8.89 -9.55 27.97
CA CYS A 612 7.79 -10.44 27.65
C CYS A 612 7.52 -11.43 28.79
N LEU A 613 6.28 -11.52 29.23
CA LEU A 613 5.81 -12.63 30.08
C LEU A 613 5.06 -13.65 29.21
N GLU A 614 5.63 -14.84 29.05
CA GLU A 614 4.98 -15.92 28.31
C GLU A 614 3.97 -16.66 29.19
N LEU A 615 2.69 -16.58 28.81
CA LEU A 615 1.62 -17.32 29.48
C LEU A 615 1.27 -18.55 28.65
N HIS A 616 2.14 -19.58 28.69
CA HIS A 616 1.82 -20.88 28.11
C HIS A 616 0.97 -21.69 29.09
N SER A 617 -0.11 -22.28 28.60
CA SER A 617 -1.06 -23.11 29.35
C SER A 617 -0.48 -24.48 29.70
N HIS A 618 0.56 -24.54 30.55
CA HIS A 618 1.01 -25.77 31.22
C HIS A 618 1.60 -25.42 32.61
N LYS A 619 1.03 -26.01 33.68
CA LYS A 619 1.25 -25.70 35.11
C LYS A 619 2.63 -26.03 35.72
N THR A 620 3.71 -25.83 34.98
CA THR A 620 4.91 -25.24 35.61
C THR A 620 4.71 -23.73 35.86
N ALA A 621 3.58 -23.18 35.39
CA ALA A 621 3.21 -21.77 35.30
C ALA A 621 3.31 -20.92 36.57
N LYS A 622 2.77 -21.28 37.75
CA LYS A 622 2.80 -20.31 38.89
C LYS A 622 4.22 -20.04 39.38
N LYS A 623 5.00 -21.10 39.61
CA LYS A 623 6.40 -20.97 40.00
C LYS A 623 7.25 -20.39 38.88
N THR A 624 7.07 -20.84 37.64
CA THR A 624 7.82 -20.29 36.48
C THR A 624 7.50 -18.81 36.24
N VAL A 625 6.24 -18.40 36.37
CA VAL A 625 5.83 -16.98 36.29
C VAL A 625 6.45 -16.19 37.44
N LEU A 626 6.43 -16.71 38.68
CA LEU A 626 7.08 -16.05 39.82
C LEU A 626 8.60 -15.95 39.63
N ASP A 627 9.25 -17.01 39.15
CA ASP A 627 10.68 -17.07 38.84
C ASP A 627 11.02 -16.08 37.71
N GLU A 628 10.18 -15.96 36.69
CA GLU A 628 10.35 -15.02 35.58
C GLU A 628 10.15 -13.57 36.04
N LEU A 629 9.13 -13.30 36.86
CA LEU A 629 8.92 -11.99 37.49
C LEU A 629 10.10 -11.62 38.39
N ALA A 630 10.61 -12.55 39.20
CA ALA A 630 11.79 -12.34 40.04
C ALA A 630 13.02 -12.04 39.19
N ARG A 631 13.26 -12.84 38.15
CA ARG A 631 14.37 -12.64 37.19
C ARG A 631 14.30 -11.25 36.56
N THR A 632 13.13 -10.82 36.10
CA THR A 632 12.95 -9.50 35.48
C THR A 632 13.15 -8.35 36.47
N LEU A 633 12.71 -8.51 37.72
CA LEU A 633 12.96 -7.53 38.79
C LEU A 633 14.46 -7.38 39.13
N GLU A 634 15.26 -8.43 38.94
CA GLU A 634 16.69 -8.46 39.25
C GLU A 634 17.61 -7.90 38.13
N LEU A 635 17.11 -7.68 36.91
CA LEU A 635 17.90 -7.27 35.73
C LEU A 635 18.60 -5.89 35.85
N GLY A 636 18.18 -5.04 36.78
CA GLY A 636 18.76 -3.70 36.98
C GLY A 636 18.44 -2.70 35.85
N ARG A 637 19.03 -1.49 35.90
CA ARG A 637 18.79 -0.46 34.88
C ARG A 637 19.58 -0.75 33.59
N PRO A 638 18.97 -0.61 32.39
CA PRO A 638 19.67 -0.77 31.13
C PRO A 638 20.85 0.18 31.00
N ARG A 639 21.96 -0.28 30.40
CA ARG A 639 23.08 0.57 30.03
C ARG A 639 22.81 1.15 28.64
N THR A 640 22.42 2.41 28.57
CA THR A 640 22.28 3.12 27.31
C THR A 640 23.67 3.57 26.81
N GLY A 641 24.03 3.15 25.60
CA GLY A 641 25.25 3.61 24.91
C GLY A 641 25.10 5.01 24.33
N ALA A 642 25.99 5.40 23.41
CA ALA A 642 25.97 6.68 22.70
C ALA A 642 24.89 6.76 21.60
N VAL A 643 23.64 6.48 21.94
CA VAL A 643 22.48 6.42 21.01
C VAL A 643 22.33 7.69 20.18
N THR A 644 22.70 8.85 20.73
CA THR A 644 22.58 10.15 20.06
C THR A 644 23.50 10.31 18.85
N GLU A 645 24.71 9.74 18.89
CA GLU A 645 25.67 9.83 17.77
C GLU A 645 25.21 8.94 16.61
N ASP A 646 24.72 7.74 16.92
CA ASP A 646 24.18 6.80 15.93
C ASP A 646 22.94 7.37 15.21
N VAL A 647 22.02 8.00 15.95
CA VAL A 647 20.83 8.66 15.36
C VAL A 647 21.21 9.82 14.41
N ALA A 648 22.25 10.58 14.76
CA ALA A 648 22.74 11.66 13.90
C ALA A 648 23.35 11.13 12.59
N GLU A 649 24.13 10.04 12.66
CA GLU A 649 24.69 9.40 11.47
C GLU A 649 23.60 8.75 10.60
N LEU A 650 22.60 8.11 11.21
CA LEU A 650 21.43 7.58 10.52
C LEU A 650 20.68 8.67 9.74
N THR A 651 20.46 9.83 10.37
CA THR A 651 19.82 10.98 9.71
C THR A 651 20.62 11.42 8.48
N ARG A 652 21.95 11.57 8.61
CA ARG A 652 22.84 11.97 7.50
C ARG A 652 22.82 10.97 6.35
N LEU A 653 22.87 9.67 6.65
CA LEU A 653 22.82 8.61 5.63
C LEU A 653 21.49 8.59 4.90
N ARG A 654 20.38 8.78 5.63
CA ARG A 654 19.03 8.84 5.08
C ARG A 654 18.85 10.03 4.13
N GLU A 655 19.27 11.23 4.54
CA GLU A 655 19.25 12.43 3.69
C GLU A 655 20.05 12.21 2.39
N ARG A 656 21.21 11.56 2.48
CA ARG A 656 22.02 11.24 1.30
C ARG A 656 21.31 10.28 0.34
N LEU A 657 20.65 9.24 0.87
CA LEU A 657 19.91 8.27 0.06
C LEU A 657 18.68 8.92 -0.59
N ASN A 658 17.91 9.69 0.19
CA ASN A 658 16.74 10.42 -0.31
C ASN A 658 17.14 11.45 -1.36
N GLY A 659 18.23 12.18 -1.15
CA GLY A 659 18.75 13.12 -2.15
C GLY A 659 19.12 12.45 -3.48
N TYR A 660 19.63 11.21 -3.46
CA TYR A 660 19.88 10.45 -4.68
C TYR A 660 18.57 10.01 -5.36
N CYS A 661 17.62 9.47 -4.60
CA CYS A 661 16.30 9.07 -5.10
C CYS A 661 15.54 10.26 -5.70
N GLU A 662 15.59 11.42 -5.08
CA GLU A 662 15.02 12.66 -5.62
C GLU A 662 15.74 13.08 -6.90
N ALA A 663 17.08 13.08 -6.91
CA ALA A 663 17.86 13.52 -8.07
C ALA A 663 17.58 12.69 -9.33
N ILE A 664 17.41 11.37 -9.21
CA ILE A 664 17.15 10.49 -10.36
C ILE A 664 15.69 10.55 -10.87
N ASN A 665 14.76 10.97 -10.00
CA ASN A 665 13.33 11.09 -10.30
C ASN A 665 12.88 12.53 -10.61
N ARG A 666 13.73 13.53 -10.36
CA ARG A 666 13.48 14.91 -10.78
C ARG A 666 13.63 15.06 -12.28
N THR A 667 12.76 15.83 -12.92
CA THR A 667 12.83 16.07 -14.37
C THR A 667 14.09 16.83 -14.78
N ILE A 668 14.66 16.48 -15.94
CA ILE A 668 15.80 17.16 -16.55
C ILE A 668 15.28 18.48 -17.15
N GLY A 669 15.58 19.61 -16.51
CA GLY A 669 15.01 20.91 -16.89
C GLY A 669 13.47 20.86 -16.89
N GLU A 670 12.85 21.42 -17.93
CA GLU A 670 11.39 21.43 -18.13
C GLU A 670 10.91 20.35 -19.12
N SER A 671 11.77 19.41 -19.50
CA SER A 671 11.48 18.39 -20.53
C SER A 671 10.39 17.40 -20.14
N GLY A 672 10.11 17.25 -18.84
CA GLY A 672 9.22 16.23 -18.31
C GLY A 672 9.78 14.80 -18.36
N VAL A 673 11.07 14.64 -18.67
CA VAL A 673 11.79 13.36 -18.66
C VAL A 673 12.71 13.31 -17.45
N THR A 674 12.73 12.19 -16.73
CA THR A 674 13.63 11.98 -15.57
C THR A 674 14.92 11.28 -16.00
N PRO A 675 16.05 11.45 -15.27
CA PRO A 675 17.26 10.67 -15.49
C PRO A 675 17.01 9.16 -15.48
N PHE A 676 16.11 8.67 -14.61
CA PHE A 676 15.69 7.27 -14.59
C PHE A 676 15.08 6.81 -15.92
N GLN A 677 14.13 7.58 -16.47
CA GLN A 677 13.50 7.29 -17.76
C GLN A 677 14.53 7.31 -18.90
N ALA A 678 15.36 8.35 -18.94
CA ALA A 678 16.40 8.49 -19.97
C ALA A 678 17.41 7.33 -19.94
N ALA A 679 17.85 6.93 -18.75
CA ALA A 679 18.75 5.77 -18.59
C ALA A 679 18.08 4.46 -19.04
N GLY A 680 16.79 4.27 -18.73
CA GLY A 680 16.02 3.11 -19.19
C GLY A 680 15.90 3.04 -20.72
N GLU A 681 15.60 4.17 -21.37
CA GLU A 681 15.54 4.27 -22.83
C GLU A 681 16.92 4.04 -23.50
N LEU A 682 18.00 4.55 -22.89
CA LEU A 682 19.38 4.32 -23.35
C LEU A 682 19.77 2.84 -23.24
N LEU A 683 19.43 2.17 -22.13
CA LEU A 683 19.70 0.74 -21.95
C LEU A 683 18.91 -0.11 -22.96
N ALA A 684 17.66 0.24 -23.25
CA ALA A 684 16.83 -0.45 -24.24
C ALA A 684 17.37 -0.28 -25.67
N SER A 685 18.03 0.85 -25.96
CA SER A 685 18.59 1.18 -27.28
C SER A 685 20.06 0.78 -27.47
N ALA A 686 20.74 0.31 -26.40
CA ALA A 686 22.15 -0.06 -26.40
C ALA A 686 22.54 -1.18 -27.40
N ALA A 687 21.56 -1.91 -27.97
CA ALA A 687 21.79 -2.93 -28.99
C ALA A 687 22.06 -2.37 -30.41
N ALA A 688 21.81 -1.08 -30.65
CA ALA A 688 22.03 -0.45 -31.95
C ALA A 688 23.01 0.73 -31.83
N ALA A 689 24.15 0.65 -32.53
CA ALA A 689 25.04 1.78 -32.73
C ALA A 689 24.32 2.85 -33.57
N SER A 690 23.54 3.69 -32.89
CA SER A 690 22.84 4.80 -33.52
C SER A 690 23.82 5.96 -33.72
N PRO A 691 23.82 6.63 -34.89
CA PRO A 691 24.65 7.80 -35.09
C PRO A 691 24.24 8.90 -34.10
N GLU A 692 25.20 9.38 -33.30
CA GLU A 692 24.98 10.53 -32.41
C GLU A 692 24.64 11.75 -33.28
N THR A 693 23.36 12.11 -33.29
CA THR A 693 22.88 13.28 -34.01
C THR A 693 22.75 14.42 -33.00
N PRO A 694 23.61 15.46 -33.07
CA PRO A 694 23.53 16.57 -32.14
C PRO A 694 22.23 17.34 -32.38
N VAL A 695 21.41 17.41 -31.33
CA VAL A 695 20.18 18.18 -31.31
C VAL A 695 20.39 19.38 -30.40
N SER A 696 20.42 20.58 -30.99
CA SER A 696 20.69 21.82 -30.27
C SER A 696 19.65 22.10 -29.18
N ASP A 697 20.14 22.56 -28.03
CA ASP A 697 19.34 23.08 -26.91
C ASP A 697 18.30 22.11 -26.33
N ILE A 698 18.48 20.79 -26.51
CA ILE A 698 17.52 19.78 -26.03
C ILE A 698 17.24 19.88 -24.52
N GLY A 699 18.23 20.29 -23.72
CA GLY A 699 18.10 20.49 -22.28
C GLY A 699 17.25 21.71 -21.86
N GLN A 700 16.91 22.60 -22.80
CA GLN A 700 16.07 23.78 -22.56
C GLN A 700 14.62 23.58 -23.05
N TRP A 701 14.30 22.43 -23.65
CA TRP A 701 12.97 22.22 -24.21
C TRP A 701 11.93 21.99 -23.11
N PRO A 702 10.78 22.69 -23.15
CA PRO A 702 9.64 22.32 -22.34
C PRO A 702 9.02 21.00 -22.82
N GLN A 703 8.29 20.33 -21.94
CA GLN A 703 7.68 19.02 -22.22
C GLN A 703 6.85 18.97 -23.51
N SER A 704 6.13 20.06 -23.83
CA SER A 704 5.34 20.16 -25.06
C SER A 704 6.21 20.13 -26.32
N GLU A 705 7.36 20.79 -26.30
CA GLU A 705 8.28 20.84 -27.43
C GLU A 705 9.03 19.51 -27.60
N TYR A 706 9.44 18.90 -26.48
CA TYR A 706 10.02 17.56 -26.47
C TYR A 706 9.07 16.54 -27.12
N ARG A 707 7.80 16.48 -26.69
CA ARG A 707 6.79 15.58 -27.26
C ARG A 707 6.56 15.84 -28.75
N ARG A 708 6.45 17.11 -29.16
CA ARG A 708 6.27 17.46 -30.58
C ARG A 708 7.45 16.98 -31.44
N LYS A 709 8.69 17.23 -31.00
CA LYS A 709 9.88 16.84 -31.76
C LYS A 709 10.07 15.32 -31.77
N ARG A 710 9.74 14.61 -30.69
CA ARG A 710 9.70 13.14 -30.67
C ARG A 710 8.69 12.59 -31.70
N GLY A 711 7.48 13.16 -31.75
CA GLY A 711 6.47 12.77 -32.74
C GLY A 711 6.94 12.96 -34.19
N LEU A 712 7.72 14.01 -34.49
CA LEU A 712 8.32 14.19 -35.81
C LEU A 712 9.35 13.11 -36.15
N VAL A 713 10.13 12.64 -35.17
CA VAL A 713 11.09 11.54 -35.36
C VAL A 713 10.36 10.22 -35.57
N GLU A 714 9.29 9.96 -34.81
CA GLU A 714 8.43 8.78 -35.00
C GLU A 714 7.79 8.77 -36.40
N GLU A 715 7.31 9.92 -36.88
CA GLU A 715 6.77 10.07 -38.24
C GLU A 715 7.84 9.82 -39.31
N LEU A 716 9.04 10.37 -39.12
CA LEU A 716 10.18 10.14 -40.02
C LEU A 716 10.53 8.65 -40.08
N GLN A 717 10.60 7.97 -38.92
CA GLN A 717 10.88 6.55 -38.84
C GLN A 717 9.84 5.73 -39.61
N ALA A 718 8.54 6.02 -39.41
CA ALA A 718 7.46 5.35 -40.13
C ALA A 718 7.58 5.54 -41.66
N ARG A 719 7.89 6.76 -42.10
CA ARG A 719 8.10 7.06 -43.54
C ARG A 719 9.29 6.29 -44.12
N VAL A 720 10.44 6.31 -43.43
CA VAL A 720 11.66 5.59 -43.87
C VAL A 720 11.43 4.09 -43.90
N SER A 721 10.72 3.52 -42.91
CA SER A 721 10.37 2.09 -42.91
C SER A 721 9.47 1.71 -44.09
N ALA A 722 8.57 2.59 -44.53
CA ALA A 722 7.68 2.34 -45.67
C ALA A 722 8.38 2.51 -47.03
N MET A 723 9.25 3.52 -47.18
CA MET A 723 9.87 3.87 -48.46
C MET A 723 11.26 3.25 -48.69
N GLY A 724 11.88 2.70 -47.64
CA GLY A 724 13.27 2.28 -47.65
C GLY A 724 14.27 3.45 -47.50
N PRO A 725 15.58 3.20 -47.67
CA PRO A 725 16.58 4.27 -47.61
C PRO A 725 16.29 5.33 -48.68
N PRO A 726 16.17 6.62 -48.31
CA PRO A 726 15.74 7.65 -49.27
C PRO A 726 16.60 7.76 -50.53
N ARG A 727 17.92 7.51 -50.43
CA ARG A 727 18.86 7.54 -51.55
C ARG A 727 18.58 6.47 -52.63
N ASP A 728 17.90 5.39 -52.24
CA ASP A 728 17.57 4.26 -53.12
C ASP A 728 16.18 4.43 -53.73
N HIS A 729 15.44 5.49 -53.33
CA HIS A 729 14.10 5.74 -53.82
C HIS A 729 14.14 6.24 -55.28
N PRO A 730 13.29 5.73 -56.21
CA PRO A 730 13.30 6.14 -57.62
C PRO A 730 13.07 7.64 -57.87
N PHE A 731 12.42 8.32 -56.92
CA PHE A 731 12.21 9.77 -56.95
C PHE A 731 13.22 10.54 -56.10
N TRP A 732 14.32 9.93 -55.68
CA TRP A 732 15.38 10.61 -54.95
C TRP A 732 15.90 11.83 -55.73
N GLY A 733 16.02 12.97 -55.05
CA GLY A 733 16.39 14.24 -55.69
C GLY A 733 15.27 14.93 -56.49
N SER A 734 14.07 14.33 -56.56
CA SER A 734 12.91 14.99 -57.18
C SER A 734 12.52 16.24 -56.40
N LYS A 735 12.37 17.35 -57.13
CA LYS A 735 11.87 18.63 -56.58
C LYS A 735 10.35 18.79 -56.78
N LEU A 736 9.67 17.75 -57.26
CA LEU A 736 8.22 17.74 -57.44
C LEU A 736 7.55 17.71 -56.07
N LYS A 737 6.92 18.82 -55.69
CA LYS A 737 6.18 18.95 -54.42
C LYS A 737 4.73 18.47 -54.53
N GLU A 738 4.16 18.53 -55.73
CA GLU A 738 2.80 18.14 -56.05
C GLU A 738 2.78 17.42 -57.39
N SER A 739 1.87 16.45 -57.55
CA SER A 739 1.70 15.72 -58.80
C SER A 739 0.22 15.68 -59.17
N LEU A 740 -0.12 16.29 -60.30
CA LEU A 740 -1.48 16.26 -60.86
C LEU A 740 -1.76 14.89 -61.51
N PRO A 741 -3.00 14.35 -61.45
CA PRO A 741 -3.34 13.07 -62.06
C PRO A 741 -2.95 12.97 -63.53
N ALA A 742 -3.20 14.02 -64.32
CA ALA A 742 -2.83 14.07 -65.74
C ALA A 742 -1.31 13.98 -65.98
N ALA A 743 -0.50 14.52 -65.07
CA ALA A 743 0.95 14.41 -65.15
C ALA A 743 1.42 12.98 -64.83
N LEU A 744 0.75 12.28 -63.91
CA LEU A 744 1.03 10.87 -63.62
C LEU A 744 0.69 9.96 -64.79
N ASP A 745 -0.44 10.20 -65.45
CA ASP A 745 -0.83 9.41 -66.62
C ASP A 745 0.13 9.63 -67.80
N SER A 746 0.55 10.88 -68.01
CA SER A 746 1.59 11.21 -68.99
C SER A 746 2.93 10.55 -68.65
N LEU A 747 3.32 10.54 -67.37
CA LEU A 747 4.55 9.89 -66.92
C LEU A 747 4.48 8.37 -67.14
N LYS A 748 3.35 7.73 -66.81
CA LYS A 748 3.14 6.29 -67.07
C LYS A 748 3.26 5.98 -68.56
N ALA A 749 2.56 6.73 -69.41
CA ALA A 749 2.62 6.54 -70.86
C ALA A 749 4.05 6.70 -71.40
N ASN A 750 4.78 7.72 -70.92
CA ASN A 750 6.17 7.93 -71.31
C ASN A 750 7.07 6.77 -70.85
N LEU A 751 6.93 6.28 -69.60
CA LEU A 751 7.70 5.16 -69.09
C LEU A 751 7.44 3.86 -69.86
N GLU A 752 6.18 3.60 -70.23
CA GLU A 752 5.82 2.46 -71.08
C GLU A 752 6.45 2.58 -72.48
N ALA A 753 6.43 3.78 -73.08
CA ALA A 753 7.09 4.04 -74.36
C ALA A 753 8.61 3.88 -74.27
N TYR A 754 9.25 4.37 -73.22
CA TYR A 754 10.69 4.20 -72.98
C TYR A 754 11.08 2.73 -72.83
N LYS A 755 10.29 1.96 -72.09
CA LYS A 755 10.51 0.52 -71.93
C LYS A 755 10.46 -0.20 -73.28
N ALA A 756 9.43 0.06 -74.08
CA ALA A 756 9.30 -0.54 -75.41
C ALA A 756 10.45 -0.14 -76.35
N ALA A 757 10.91 1.11 -76.28
CA ALA A 757 12.06 1.58 -77.06
C ALA A 757 13.37 0.88 -76.64
N GLN A 758 13.57 0.67 -75.34
CA GLN A 758 14.76 -0.04 -74.83
C GLN A 758 14.77 -1.51 -75.25
N GLU A 759 13.64 -2.20 -75.18
CA GLU A 759 13.52 -3.60 -75.63
C GLU A 759 13.87 -3.71 -77.13
N ASN A 760 13.30 -2.85 -77.97
CA ASN A 760 13.60 -2.82 -79.41
C ASN A 760 15.08 -2.50 -79.70
N LEU A 761 15.66 -1.52 -79.00
CA LEU A 761 17.08 -1.20 -79.15
C LEU A 761 17.96 -2.40 -78.80
N THR A 762 17.64 -3.11 -77.71
CA THR A 762 18.39 -4.30 -77.26
C THR A 762 18.32 -5.40 -78.32
N ASP A 763 17.14 -5.68 -78.86
CA ASP A 763 16.96 -6.69 -79.92
C ASP A 763 17.76 -6.37 -81.18
N ARG A 764 17.71 -5.10 -81.64
CA ARG A 764 18.44 -4.66 -82.84
C ARG A 764 19.95 -4.68 -82.63
N THR A 765 20.39 -4.30 -81.44
CA THR A 765 21.81 -4.33 -81.06
C THR A 765 22.33 -5.76 -81.03
N GLY A 766 21.57 -6.72 -80.49
CA GLY A 766 21.94 -8.13 -80.49
C GLY A 766 22.17 -8.71 -81.91
N ILE A 767 21.35 -8.31 -82.89
CA ILE A 767 21.55 -8.70 -84.30
C ILE A 767 22.87 -8.12 -84.85
N LEU A 768 23.17 -6.85 -84.53
CA LEU A 768 24.36 -6.17 -85.00
C LEU A 768 25.65 -6.76 -84.41
N VAL A 769 25.64 -7.04 -83.10
CA VAL A 769 26.73 -7.71 -82.37
C VAL A 769 27.05 -9.07 -83.00
N GLN A 770 26.04 -9.88 -83.29
CA GLN A 770 26.21 -11.20 -83.93
C GLN A 770 26.77 -11.09 -85.36
N THR A 771 26.37 -10.06 -86.12
CA THR A 771 26.80 -9.87 -87.52
C THR A 771 28.25 -9.42 -87.61
N MET A 772 28.68 -8.54 -86.70
CA MET A 772 30.03 -7.96 -86.69
C MET A 772 31.03 -8.74 -85.82
N TRP A 773 30.56 -9.77 -85.11
CA TRP A 773 31.35 -10.57 -84.16
C TRP A 773 31.97 -9.74 -83.01
N PHE A 774 31.21 -8.76 -82.49
CA PHE A 774 31.57 -8.01 -81.28
C PHE A 774 30.95 -8.63 -80.00
N SER A 775 31.18 -8.01 -78.84
CA SER A 775 30.53 -8.36 -77.57
C SER A 775 29.28 -7.51 -77.34
N ASP A 776 28.36 -7.96 -76.48
CA ASP A 776 27.17 -7.18 -76.12
C ASP A 776 27.57 -5.86 -75.42
N PRO A 777 27.06 -4.70 -75.88
CA PRO A 777 27.35 -3.42 -75.26
C PRO A 777 26.69 -3.30 -73.88
N ALA A 778 27.43 -2.78 -72.90
CA ALA A 778 26.98 -2.60 -71.52
C ALA A 778 26.08 -1.38 -71.33
N ASP A 779 26.20 -0.38 -72.21
CA ASP A 779 25.43 0.87 -72.15
C ASP A 779 25.12 1.45 -73.54
N LEU A 780 24.35 2.54 -73.56
CA LEU A 780 23.96 3.22 -74.79
C LEU A 780 25.16 3.77 -75.57
N ALA A 781 26.22 4.21 -74.87
CA ALA A 781 27.40 4.76 -75.52
C ALA A 781 28.20 3.67 -76.24
N GLU A 782 28.28 2.46 -75.68
CA GLU A 782 28.84 1.30 -76.35
C GLU A 782 28.00 0.87 -77.56
N THR A 783 26.67 0.92 -77.45
CA THR A 783 25.77 0.69 -78.60
C THR A 783 26.00 1.70 -79.72
N GLU A 784 26.18 2.98 -79.40
CA GLU A 784 26.49 4.02 -80.39
C GLU A 784 27.85 3.78 -81.08
N ARG A 785 28.88 3.38 -80.32
CA ARG A 785 30.19 3.01 -80.88
C ARG A 785 30.10 1.82 -81.82
N LEU A 786 29.32 0.80 -81.45
CA LEU A 786 29.07 -0.36 -82.29
C LEU A 786 28.39 0.03 -83.61
N VAL A 787 27.38 0.90 -83.56
CA VAL A 787 26.71 1.42 -84.77
C VAL A 787 27.69 2.22 -85.64
N ALA A 788 28.56 3.04 -85.04
CA ALA A 788 29.56 3.79 -85.79
C ALA A 788 30.56 2.87 -86.51
N ALA A 789 30.99 1.77 -85.85
CA ALA A 789 31.85 0.77 -86.47
C ALA A 789 31.17 0.04 -87.63
N ALA A 790 29.87 -0.30 -87.48
CA ALA A 790 29.08 -0.90 -88.54
C ALA A 790 29.02 -0.01 -89.79
N LEU A 791 28.75 1.28 -89.60
CA LEU A 791 28.71 2.26 -90.69
C LEU A 791 30.09 2.42 -91.33
N ARG A 792 31.18 2.46 -90.55
CA ARG A 792 32.55 2.55 -91.07
C ARG A 792 32.92 1.35 -91.94
N ALA A 793 32.52 0.15 -91.52
CA ALA A 793 32.74 -1.07 -92.30
C ALA A 793 31.96 -1.06 -93.63
N MET A 794 30.75 -0.51 -93.66
CA MET A 794 29.97 -0.36 -94.89
C MET A 794 30.61 0.59 -95.92
N GLU A 795 31.44 1.54 -95.48
CA GLU A 795 32.13 2.52 -96.34
C GLU A 795 33.52 2.06 -96.84
N ALA A 796 33.97 0.85 -96.51
CA ALA A 796 35.32 0.40 -96.81
C ALA A 796 35.60 0.36 -98.35
N PRO A 797 36.69 1.00 -98.83
CA PRO A 797 37.15 0.82 -100.22
C PRO A 797 37.65 -0.62 -100.43
N ASP A 798 38.03 -0.97 -101.66
CA ASP A 798 38.69 -2.26 -101.89
C ASP A 798 40.07 -2.28 -101.21
N LEU A 799 40.19 -3.10 -100.16
CA LEU A 799 41.38 -3.20 -99.31
C LEU A 799 42.35 -4.31 -99.76
N GLY A 800 42.04 -5.02 -100.85
CA GLY A 800 42.77 -6.18 -101.40
C GLY A 800 44.12 -6.51 -100.77
N SER A 801 45.21 -6.06 -101.40
CA SER A 801 46.61 -6.35 -101.03
C SER A 801 47.18 -5.41 -99.96
N VAL A 802 46.34 -4.60 -99.31
CA VAL A 802 46.76 -3.62 -98.30
C VAL A 802 46.81 -4.27 -96.92
N GLU A 803 47.91 -4.06 -96.19
CA GLU A 803 48.07 -4.60 -94.85
C GLU A 803 47.32 -3.74 -93.82
N VAL A 804 46.02 -4.00 -93.68
CA VAL A 804 45.09 -3.25 -92.81
C VAL A 804 45.51 -3.27 -91.34
N LYS A 805 46.17 -4.34 -90.87
CA LYS A 805 46.55 -4.50 -89.46
C LYS A 805 47.94 -3.94 -89.12
N SER A 806 48.63 -3.34 -90.08
CA SER A 806 49.95 -2.75 -89.82
C SER A 806 49.88 -1.67 -88.74
N GLN A 807 50.79 -1.74 -87.77
CA GLN A 807 50.87 -0.71 -86.72
C GLN A 807 51.33 0.65 -87.28
N LEU A 808 51.89 0.66 -88.49
CA LEU A 808 52.40 1.88 -89.14
C LEU A 808 51.29 2.90 -89.42
N TRP A 809 50.05 2.46 -89.65
CA TRP A 809 48.89 3.35 -89.82
C TRP A 809 48.67 4.26 -88.61
N THR A 810 48.97 3.76 -87.40
CA THR A 810 48.80 4.51 -86.15
C THR A 810 50.11 5.15 -85.67
N GLN A 811 51.25 4.46 -85.85
CA GLN A 811 52.53 4.94 -85.36
C GLN A 811 53.12 6.07 -86.20
N ARG A 812 52.87 6.05 -87.52
CA ARG A 812 53.44 7.04 -88.45
C ARG A 812 52.40 7.58 -89.45
N PRO A 813 51.22 8.07 -88.99
CA PRO A 813 50.12 8.48 -89.87
C PRO A 813 50.52 9.63 -90.80
N ASP A 814 51.27 10.61 -90.28
CA ASP A 814 51.70 11.77 -91.06
C ASP A 814 52.74 11.39 -92.11
N VAL A 815 53.59 10.40 -91.82
CA VAL A 815 54.59 9.89 -92.77
C VAL A 815 53.89 9.15 -93.90
N VAL A 816 52.92 8.30 -93.58
CA VAL A 816 52.13 7.57 -94.58
C VAL A 816 51.32 8.52 -95.45
N ARG A 817 50.67 9.52 -94.84
CA ARG A 817 49.96 10.58 -95.57
C ARG A 817 50.92 11.34 -96.48
N SER A 818 52.04 11.80 -95.95
CA SER A 818 53.03 12.58 -96.70
C SER A 818 53.61 11.79 -97.88
N LEU A 819 53.82 10.48 -97.72
CA LEU A 819 54.29 9.59 -98.79
C LEU A 819 53.27 9.54 -99.95
N VAL A 820 51.99 9.31 -99.65
CA VAL A 820 50.95 9.17 -100.67
C VAL A 820 50.58 10.52 -101.29
N GLU A 821 50.50 11.59 -100.50
CA GLU A 821 50.30 12.95 -100.99
C GLU A 821 51.47 13.42 -101.87
N SER A 822 52.71 13.11 -101.48
CA SER A 822 53.89 13.43 -102.30
C SER A 822 53.87 12.68 -103.62
N GLY A 823 53.56 11.37 -103.60
CA GLY A 823 53.39 10.57 -104.81
C GLY A 823 52.30 11.12 -105.73
N SER A 824 51.13 11.43 -105.18
CA SER A 824 50.00 12.02 -105.92
C SER A 824 50.34 13.40 -106.50
N ALA A 825 50.93 14.29 -105.69
CA ALA A 825 51.32 15.63 -106.13
C ALA A 825 52.41 15.61 -107.20
N MET A 826 53.37 14.68 -107.10
CA MET A 826 54.36 14.47 -108.16
C MET A 826 53.69 14.02 -109.46
N ALA A 827 52.76 13.07 -109.38
CA ALA A 827 52.02 12.60 -110.54
C ALA A 827 51.20 13.73 -111.18
N GLU A 828 50.55 14.59 -110.38
CA GLU A 828 49.82 15.77 -110.86
C GLU A 828 50.74 16.82 -111.51
N LEU A 829 51.85 17.18 -110.87
CA LEU A 829 52.81 18.15 -111.41
C LEU A 829 53.44 17.64 -112.71
N LYS A 830 53.74 16.34 -112.77
CA LYS A 830 54.28 15.69 -113.98
C LYS A 830 53.21 15.61 -115.08
N ALA A 831 51.93 15.42 -114.73
CA ALA A 831 50.83 15.49 -115.69
C ALA A 831 50.62 16.92 -116.24
N GLU A 832 50.71 17.95 -115.39
CA GLU A 832 50.49 19.35 -115.80
C GLU A 832 51.67 19.94 -116.58
N TYR A 833 52.91 19.78 -116.10
CA TYR A 833 54.08 20.43 -116.70
C TYR A 833 55.01 19.48 -117.46
N GLY A 834 54.86 18.15 -117.35
CA GLY A 834 55.80 17.18 -117.92
C GLY A 834 55.87 17.17 -119.46
N THR A 835 54.87 17.73 -120.16
CA THR A 835 54.91 17.91 -121.62
C THR A 835 55.58 19.21 -122.04
N VAL A 836 55.64 20.19 -121.14
CA VAL A 836 56.19 21.54 -121.39
C VAL A 836 57.63 21.67 -120.86
N LEU A 837 57.99 20.88 -119.85
CA LEU A 837 59.33 20.81 -119.28
C LEU A 837 60.10 19.63 -119.87
N LYS A 838 61.37 19.87 -120.20
CA LYS A 838 62.27 18.76 -120.56
C LYS A 838 62.58 17.91 -119.31
N PRO A 839 62.89 16.62 -119.46
CA PRO A 839 63.17 15.73 -118.32
C PRO A 839 64.23 16.29 -117.37
N GLU A 840 65.30 16.87 -117.92
CA GLU A 840 66.43 17.44 -117.16
C GLU A 840 66.00 18.66 -116.33
N ALA A 841 64.92 19.34 -116.72
CA ALA A 841 64.43 20.51 -115.99
C ALA A 841 63.94 20.17 -114.57
N TRP A 842 63.54 18.92 -114.32
CA TRP A 842 63.06 18.48 -113.02
C TRP A 842 64.19 18.25 -112.00
N GLU A 843 65.45 18.23 -112.43
CA GLU A 843 66.63 17.98 -111.57
C GLU A 843 67.52 19.22 -111.39
N GLU A 844 67.29 20.28 -112.17
CA GLU A 844 68.07 21.51 -112.10
C GLU A 844 67.76 22.36 -110.85
N ASP A 845 68.80 22.99 -110.26
CA ASP A 845 68.64 23.98 -109.21
C ASP A 845 68.33 25.36 -109.81
N LEU A 846 67.06 25.74 -109.68
CA LEU A 846 66.50 26.98 -110.19
C LEU A 846 66.30 28.04 -109.08
N SER A 847 66.94 27.88 -107.92
CA SER A 847 66.75 28.77 -106.76
C SER A 847 67.26 30.20 -107.02
N ALA A 848 68.44 30.33 -107.64
CA ALA A 848 68.97 31.64 -108.04
C ALA A 848 68.07 32.29 -109.10
N ASP A 849 67.56 31.50 -110.05
CA ASP A 849 66.67 31.97 -111.11
C ASP A 849 65.32 32.45 -110.55
N ARG A 850 64.79 31.77 -109.53
CA ARG A 850 63.60 32.20 -108.81
C ARG A 850 63.78 33.58 -108.17
N LEU A 851 64.90 33.81 -107.49
CA LEU A 851 65.17 35.08 -106.81
C LEU A 851 65.22 36.25 -107.81
N VAL A 852 65.84 36.03 -108.97
CA VAL A 852 65.88 37.02 -110.06
C VAL A 852 64.47 37.29 -110.61
N LEU A 853 63.66 36.25 -110.81
CA LEU A 853 62.27 36.42 -111.28
C LEU A 853 61.38 37.13 -110.26
N GLU A 854 61.55 36.88 -108.97
CA GLU A 854 60.78 37.52 -107.90
C GLU A 854 61.21 38.98 -107.65
N THR A 855 62.50 39.29 -107.77
CA THR A 855 63.04 40.63 -107.47
C THR A 855 62.94 41.57 -108.67
N ASP A 856 63.37 41.09 -109.83
CA ASP A 856 63.48 41.91 -111.04
C ASP A 856 62.38 41.63 -112.05
N GLY A 857 61.77 40.44 -112.04
CA GLY A 857 60.70 40.06 -112.96
C GLY A 857 59.38 40.82 -112.79
N VAL A 858 59.17 41.49 -111.65
CA VAL A 858 57.99 42.34 -111.39
C VAL A 858 58.17 43.79 -111.86
N LYS A 859 59.39 44.25 -112.18
CA LYS A 859 59.65 45.65 -112.57
C LYS A 859 59.20 45.92 -114.02
N PRO A 860 58.54 47.04 -114.33
CA PRO A 860 58.03 47.32 -115.67
C PRO A 860 59.12 47.51 -116.73
N TRP A 861 60.34 47.88 -116.34
CA TRP A 861 61.51 48.00 -117.23
C TRP A 861 62.44 46.77 -117.21
N ARG A 862 62.00 45.62 -116.66
CA ARG A 862 62.81 44.39 -116.47
C ARG A 862 63.57 43.89 -117.70
N LEU A 863 63.10 44.17 -118.92
CA LEU A 863 63.78 43.77 -120.16
C LEU A 863 65.07 44.56 -120.42
N LEU A 864 65.27 45.71 -119.76
CA LEU A 864 66.53 46.46 -119.81
C LEU A 864 67.58 45.87 -118.84
N ILE A 865 67.15 45.11 -117.83
CA ILE A 865 68.04 44.46 -116.85
C ILE A 865 68.71 43.25 -117.52
N SER A 866 70.04 43.21 -117.53
CA SER A 866 70.81 42.15 -118.18
C SER A 866 70.65 40.80 -117.49
N GLU A 867 70.56 40.80 -116.15
CA GLU A 867 70.45 39.60 -115.32
C GLU A 867 69.10 38.89 -115.54
N TYR A 868 67.98 39.62 -115.54
CA TYR A 868 66.66 39.07 -115.86
C TYR A 868 66.59 38.44 -117.26
N ARG A 869 67.23 39.04 -118.27
CA ARG A 869 67.28 38.46 -119.63
C ARG A 869 68.02 37.12 -119.66
N ARG A 870 69.16 37.00 -118.97
CA ARG A 870 69.90 35.74 -118.85
C ARG A 870 69.08 34.65 -118.16
N THR A 871 68.45 34.95 -117.03
CA THR A 871 67.57 33.99 -116.32
C THR A 871 66.38 33.59 -117.18
N LYS A 872 65.73 34.53 -117.88
CA LYS A 872 64.64 34.23 -118.81
C LYS A 872 65.08 33.25 -119.90
N ASP A 873 66.24 33.48 -120.52
CA ASP A 873 66.74 32.63 -121.60
C ASP A 873 67.16 31.24 -121.09
N ARG A 874 67.77 31.16 -119.90
CA ARG A 874 68.08 29.87 -119.22
C ARG A 874 66.80 29.07 -118.94
N LEU A 875 65.79 29.69 -118.34
CA LEU A 875 64.52 29.01 -118.02
C LEU A 875 63.68 28.70 -119.27
N ALA A 876 63.84 29.45 -120.36
CA ALA A 876 63.25 29.09 -121.64
C ALA A 876 63.92 27.86 -122.26
N ALA A 877 65.24 27.67 -122.05
CA ALA A 877 65.97 26.51 -122.57
C ALA A 877 65.56 25.19 -121.90
N LEU A 878 65.09 25.25 -120.64
CA LEU A 878 64.55 24.11 -119.88
C LEU A 878 63.12 23.72 -120.28
N GLN A 879 62.44 24.57 -121.06
CA GLN A 879 61.15 24.24 -121.65
C GLN A 879 61.33 23.55 -123.01
N THR A 880 60.32 22.77 -123.39
CA THR A 880 60.14 22.31 -124.76
C THR A 880 59.77 23.52 -125.66
N PRO A 881 60.11 23.50 -126.96
CA PRO A 881 59.87 24.64 -127.85
C PRO A 881 58.39 25.08 -127.83
N GLY A 882 58.12 26.35 -127.51
CA GLY A 882 56.75 26.90 -127.36
C GLY A 882 56.35 27.27 -125.93
N GLY A 883 57.23 27.03 -124.95
CA GLY A 883 57.05 27.42 -123.55
C GLY A 883 56.78 28.92 -123.32
N LYS A 884 55.93 29.23 -122.33
CA LYS A 884 55.53 30.61 -122.01
C LYS A 884 56.60 31.32 -121.20
N THR A 885 57.38 32.19 -121.85
CA THR A 885 58.53 32.89 -121.23
C THR A 885 58.19 34.15 -120.41
N GLY A 886 56.93 34.33 -120.03
CA GLY A 886 56.52 35.44 -119.17
C GLY A 886 56.96 35.23 -117.72
N ALA A 887 57.46 36.28 -117.05
CA ALA A 887 58.00 36.18 -115.67
C ALA A 887 57.11 35.38 -114.72
N LYS A 888 55.79 35.61 -114.72
CA LYS A 888 54.83 34.89 -113.88
C LYS A 888 54.75 33.39 -114.20
N ASN A 889 54.78 33.02 -115.48
CA ASN A 889 54.71 31.62 -115.92
C ASN A 889 56.02 30.88 -115.67
N LEU A 890 57.16 31.56 -115.90
CA LEU A 890 58.47 31.02 -115.55
C LEU A 890 58.60 30.82 -114.04
N LEU A 891 58.08 31.76 -113.24
CA LEU A 891 58.08 31.62 -111.79
C LEU A 891 57.19 30.46 -111.34
N ALA A 892 55.99 30.30 -111.92
CA ALA A 892 55.10 29.17 -111.64
C ALA A 892 55.75 27.82 -112.02
N MET A 893 56.42 27.77 -113.18
CA MET A 893 57.17 26.60 -113.64
C MET A 893 58.34 26.26 -112.69
N VAL A 894 59.15 27.25 -112.30
CA VAL A 894 60.23 27.04 -111.32
C VAL A 894 59.66 26.55 -109.99
N ALA A 895 58.55 27.14 -109.53
CA ALA A 895 57.86 26.68 -108.34
C ALA A 895 57.31 25.24 -108.48
N ALA A 896 56.84 24.83 -109.66
CA ALA A 896 56.41 23.46 -109.94
C ALA A 896 57.57 22.47 -109.90
N VAL A 897 58.71 22.79 -110.53
CA VAL A 897 59.94 21.97 -110.46
C VAL A 897 60.43 21.82 -109.02
N GLN A 898 60.56 22.93 -108.30
CA GLN A 898 60.99 22.90 -106.90
C GLN A 898 59.98 22.16 -106.01
N SER A 899 58.68 22.18 -106.33
CA SER A 899 57.67 21.43 -105.58
C SER A 899 57.74 19.93 -105.90
N HIS A 900 57.94 19.54 -107.16
CA HIS A 900 58.17 18.15 -107.53
C HIS A 900 59.44 17.61 -106.86
N GLN A 901 60.56 18.33 -106.88
CA GLN A 901 61.80 17.92 -106.21
C GLN A 901 61.61 17.73 -104.70
N ARG A 902 60.86 18.62 -104.04
CA ARG A 902 60.53 18.47 -102.62
C ARG A 902 59.68 17.24 -102.35
N CYS A 903 58.63 17.02 -103.16
CA CYS A 903 57.80 15.81 -103.03
C CYS A 903 58.60 14.54 -103.34
N ASP A 904 59.49 14.57 -104.33
CA ASP A 904 60.35 13.45 -104.72
C ASP A 904 61.32 13.05 -103.60
N ALA A 905 61.90 14.05 -102.91
CA ALA A 905 62.74 13.80 -101.74
C ALA A 905 61.95 13.09 -100.62
N VAL A 906 60.74 13.57 -100.31
CA VAL A 906 59.87 12.93 -99.30
C VAL A 906 59.43 11.54 -99.75
N PHE A 907 59.14 11.37 -101.04
CA PHE A 907 58.75 10.09 -101.61
C PHE A 907 59.86 9.05 -101.49
N GLU A 908 61.08 9.37 -101.93
CA GLU A 908 62.22 8.45 -101.89
C GLU A 908 62.63 8.11 -100.44
N GLU A 909 62.55 9.08 -99.51
CA GLU A 909 62.83 8.84 -98.09
C GLU A 909 61.90 7.78 -97.48
N HIS A 910 60.66 7.69 -97.98
CA HIS A 910 59.61 6.86 -97.40
C HIS A 910 59.09 5.75 -98.32
N ASN A 911 59.66 5.58 -99.51
CA ASN A 911 59.19 4.66 -100.55
C ASN A 911 59.09 3.19 -100.04
N ALA A 912 60.02 2.76 -99.20
CA ALA A 912 60.00 1.42 -98.61
C ALA A 912 58.72 1.15 -97.77
N LEU A 913 58.15 2.20 -97.15
CA LEU A 913 56.90 2.07 -96.39
C LEU A 913 55.70 1.81 -97.29
N GLY A 914 55.70 2.37 -98.51
CA GLY A 914 54.61 2.15 -99.45
C GLY A 914 54.52 0.68 -99.86
N LEU A 915 55.65 0.01 -100.08
CA LEU A 915 55.67 -1.42 -100.38
C LEU A 915 55.17 -2.28 -99.19
N GLU A 916 55.55 -1.92 -97.97
CA GLU A 916 55.10 -2.64 -96.76
C GLU A 916 53.59 -2.47 -96.52
N LEU A 917 53.04 -1.28 -96.81
CA LEU A 917 51.63 -0.97 -96.54
C LEU A 917 50.68 -1.42 -97.65
N PHE A 918 51.04 -1.19 -98.90
CA PHE A 918 50.15 -1.42 -100.05
C PHE A 918 50.51 -2.68 -100.86
N GLY A 919 51.63 -3.36 -100.53
CA GLY A 919 52.00 -4.62 -101.16
C GLY A 919 52.08 -4.52 -102.68
N GLU A 920 51.34 -5.38 -103.37
CA GLU A 920 51.28 -5.43 -104.84
C GLU A 920 50.67 -4.18 -105.47
N ASP A 921 49.91 -3.37 -104.72
CA ASP A 921 49.35 -2.11 -105.24
C ASP A 921 50.40 -0.98 -105.29
N TRP A 922 51.59 -1.18 -104.71
CA TRP A 922 52.67 -0.19 -104.73
C TRP A 922 53.59 -0.36 -105.96
N ASN A 923 53.45 0.51 -106.95
CA ASN A 923 54.26 0.53 -108.17
C ASN A 923 55.19 1.77 -108.24
N GLY A 924 55.78 2.14 -107.10
CA GLY A 924 56.67 3.30 -107.00
C GLY A 924 55.98 4.59 -107.49
N LYS A 925 56.67 5.41 -108.28
CA LYS A 925 56.15 6.69 -108.81
C LYS A 925 54.96 6.51 -109.77
N ASP A 926 54.76 5.31 -110.31
CA ASP A 926 53.69 4.96 -111.25
C ASP A 926 52.51 4.22 -110.57
N SER A 927 52.37 4.38 -109.25
CA SER A 927 51.24 3.81 -108.50
C SER A 927 49.89 4.44 -108.88
N ASP A 928 48.79 3.73 -108.64
CA ASP A 928 47.43 4.28 -108.76
C ASP A 928 47.16 5.23 -107.57
N TRP A 929 47.65 6.46 -107.69
CA TRP A 929 47.56 7.47 -106.65
C TRP A 929 46.12 7.77 -106.19
N PRO A 930 45.10 7.88 -107.08
CA PRO A 930 43.71 8.00 -106.66
C PRO A 930 43.25 6.87 -105.72
N ARG A 931 43.54 5.61 -106.06
CA ARG A 931 43.17 4.46 -105.22
C ARG A 931 43.92 4.47 -103.90
N LEU A 932 45.25 4.62 -103.94
CA LEU A 932 46.07 4.60 -102.73
C LEU A 932 45.73 5.76 -101.78
N THR A 933 45.37 6.92 -102.31
CA THR A 933 44.89 8.07 -101.52
C THR A 933 43.57 7.74 -100.82
N ALA A 934 42.61 7.13 -101.52
CA ALA A 934 41.33 6.75 -100.94
C ALA A 934 41.49 5.69 -99.82
N VAL A 935 42.31 4.66 -100.05
CA VAL A 935 42.58 3.62 -99.05
C VAL A 935 43.32 4.20 -97.84
N THR A 936 44.34 5.03 -98.08
CA THR A 936 45.10 5.70 -97.01
C THR A 936 44.21 6.56 -96.14
N HIS A 937 43.35 7.37 -96.75
CA HIS A 937 42.44 8.22 -96.01
C HIS A 937 41.47 7.40 -95.16
N TRP A 938 40.89 6.33 -95.72
CA TRP A 938 39.97 5.47 -94.97
C TRP A 938 40.67 4.76 -93.80
N LEU A 939 41.86 4.18 -94.03
CA LEU A 939 42.60 3.46 -92.99
C LEU A 939 43.13 4.35 -91.88
N LEU A 940 43.67 5.54 -92.22
CA LEU A 940 44.11 6.50 -91.20
C LEU A 940 42.93 6.96 -90.32
N ARG A 941 41.76 7.12 -90.92
CA ARG A 941 40.54 7.46 -90.18
C ARG A 941 40.07 6.31 -89.29
N LEU A 942 40.03 5.08 -89.82
CA LEU A 942 39.66 3.89 -89.05
C LEU A 942 40.57 3.72 -87.83
N HIS A 943 41.89 3.70 -88.04
CA HIS A 943 42.87 3.52 -86.96
C HIS A 943 42.84 4.67 -85.94
N GLY A 944 42.56 5.90 -86.40
CA GLY A 944 42.31 7.04 -85.53
C GLY A 944 41.06 6.88 -84.66
N ASP A 945 39.93 6.48 -85.25
CA ASP A 945 38.66 6.28 -84.54
C ASP A 945 38.75 5.14 -83.51
N VAL A 946 39.45 4.04 -83.84
CA VAL A 946 39.71 2.92 -82.91
C VAL A 946 40.65 3.34 -81.77
N SER A 947 41.77 4.01 -82.08
CA SER A 947 42.73 4.44 -81.05
C SER A 947 42.17 5.51 -80.13
N GLY A 948 41.26 6.35 -80.63
CA GLY A 948 40.54 7.35 -79.85
C GLY A 948 39.40 6.80 -79.00
N GLY A 949 39.11 5.50 -79.07
CA GLY A 949 37.98 4.87 -78.39
C GLY A 949 36.62 5.27 -78.96
N GLY A 950 36.57 5.84 -80.17
CA GLY A 950 35.35 6.20 -80.88
C GLY A 950 34.68 5.02 -81.58
N MET A 951 35.42 3.91 -81.74
CA MET A 951 34.93 2.62 -82.24
C MET A 951 35.52 1.48 -81.39
N PRO A 952 34.87 0.30 -81.37
CA PRO A 952 35.33 -0.86 -80.60
C PRO A 952 36.59 -1.51 -81.18
#